data_AF-A0A9D2Q0U4-F1
#
_entry.id   AF-A0A9D2Q0U4-F1
#
_cell.length_a   1.000
_cell.length_b   1.000
_cell.length_c   1.000
_cell.angle_alpha   90.00
_cell.angle_beta   90.00
_cell.angle_gamma   90.00
#
_symmetry.space_group_name_H-M   'P 1'
#
loop_
_entity.id
_entity.type
_entity.pdbx_description
1 polymer ?
#
loop_
_entity_poly.entity_id
_entity_poly.type
_entity_poly.pdbx_seq_one_letter_code
_entity_poly.pdbx_strand_id
1 'polypeptide(L)'
;MPIATKDQLRDAARSQDWAEAYEQLLAAAEGREVGTPPAKVPSTSVADRVRKSVEKKSADPLMRAIMQGKGLDRAAAERVRALLKEKRLNEAQSLVDALVRDETTAAAGHLAAGIVAASRDHSSLALEHFDAADAEAALRYAPLERIRTLFAADQARGVDVARAWLSEDRKFTARTWFEVYRHLFVADELELADEAFAKTSAAYTTPAEKAGWKTGQDELDWGRRWVGARRGQDGAAADDGHVSFGLIDYVQPGRGRASQNIGDQIQTLASLGHVVRHQDLRFHGDEGVVDFVSSMQERVRPELRRKGVSADVDLLTIDRDSTTYQAIPPNTWLLEFGWHMHSLFGLEVYDFPLHRNLNPIFVSFHCSKRALLSDESLEYLRAHAPIGCRDWTTVDLLLSLDVPAFFSGCLTTTVNTVFPDLEEKPEPATVYVDVARSPVPEGHENVKQSYGEVKKRDFTANMWDAVEVLERYRRNYTDVVTTRLHCYLPTTSLGLKVDFEPKNNADVRFNGLFRLSTEDFDAMRSAMRDRLEPVLTAIFEKKSRDEVYETWRRTVEPEVEAARARHARRVEIPAAGATAAQLVSTVSVPSADAQDDAIDVVLTPTPKQLGRLAPVLRSAADHTSRPLRAWVVSRAPRPDDLHVDGLDLRWIDTSSIDAGRVGVRDPRALDRTLLAQLVPAERAILLPVDAAVTADLDELDAMELGEALFAARRTSRPETSGFAVLYSAARRMDRSPETAYEFYRDIHGRHVFDFDAFDTDVMVLDLAGQREEGTSDQILPAMELYHLDDRDALHYVAGPRRCALPDEWAHVPDRESVQDPKIRHWADGVKPWSSSYVTGSEHWKAYADR
;
A
#
# COMPACT_ATOMS: atom_id res chain seq x y z
N MET A 1 31.93 42.68 10.95
CA MET A 1 33.08 43.39 10.34
C MET A 1 32.90 44.90 10.51
N PRO A 2 33.96 45.69 10.71
CA PRO A 2 33.86 47.13 10.91
C PRO A 2 33.44 47.84 9.61
N ILE A 3 32.68 48.93 9.73
CA ILE A 3 32.11 49.67 8.60
C ILE A 3 33.22 50.54 7.98
N ALA A 4 33.48 50.34 6.67
CA ALA A 4 34.48 51.08 5.91
C ALA A 4 34.13 52.59 5.82
N THR A 5 35.14 53.45 5.80
CA THR A 5 34.97 54.91 5.73
C THR A 5 34.58 55.37 4.32
N LYS A 6 34.01 56.58 4.21
CA LYS A 6 33.51 57.18 2.96
C LYS A 6 34.59 57.31 1.87
N ASP A 7 35.85 57.41 2.26
CA ASP A 7 36.99 57.48 1.35
C ASP A 7 37.41 56.09 0.83
N GLN A 8 37.27 55.03 1.65
CA GLN A 8 37.48 53.64 1.21
C GLN A 8 36.44 53.18 0.18
N LEU A 9 35.21 53.69 0.29
CA LEU A 9 34.15 53.47 -0.72
C LEU A 9 34.41 54.22 -2.04
N ARG A 10 35.24 55.28 -2.01
CA ARG A 10 35.53 56.12 -3.18
C ARG A 10 36.66 55.53 -4.04
N ASP A 11 37.65 54.88 -3.43
CA ASP A 11 38.73 54.18 -4.14
C ASP A 11 38.30 52.81 -4.71
N ALA A 12 37.29 52.14 -4.12
CA ALA A 12 36.73 50.91 -4.67
C ALA A 12 35.91 51.12 -5.98
N ALA A 13 35.59 52.36 -6.33
CA ALA A 13 34.82 52.69 -7.55
C ALA A 13 35.64 52.56 -8.85
N ARG A 14 36.89 52.08 -8.79
CA ARG A 14 37.81 51.95 -9.95
C ARG A 14 38.37 50.56 -10.22
N SER A 15 37.90 49.50 -9.56
CA SER A 15 38.31 48.12 -9.90
C SER A 15 37.17 47.34 -10.55
N GLN A 16 37.47 46.56 -11.60
CA GLN A 16 36.55 45.56 -12.18
C GLN A 16 36.13 44.49 -11.14
N ASP A 17 36.89 44.34 -10.05
CA ASP A 17 36.65 43.38 -8.96
C ASP A 17 35.27 43.50 -8.30
N TRP A 18 34.75 44.70 -8.05
CA TRP A 18 33.47 44.81 -7.34
C TRP A 18 32.30 44.37 -8.22
N ALA A 19 32.36 44.66 -9.53
CA ALA A 19 31.28 44.36 -10.47
C ALA A 19 31.22 42.85 -10.71
N GLU A 20 32.38 42.20 -10.85
CA GLU A 20 32.50 40.75 -10.97
C GLU A 20 32.06 40.05 -9.68
N ALA A 21 32.50 40.52 -8.51
CA ALA A 21 32.07 39.96 -7.23
C ALA A 21 30.56 40.14 -6.99
N TYR A 22 29.98 41.28 -7.37
CA TYR A 22 28.54 41.51 -7.27
C TYR A 22 27.74 40.60 -8.20
N GLU A 23 28.22 40.39 -9.42
CA GLU A 23 27.60 39.52 -10.41
C GLU A 23 27.68 38.04 -10.00
N GLN A 24 28.79 37.60 -9.42
CA GLN A 24 28.89 36.28 -8.79
C GLN A 24 27.88 36.12 -7.64
N LEU A 25 27.73 37.13 -6.79
CA LEU A 25 26.73 37.15 -5.72
C LEU A 25 25.30 37.10 -6.28
N LEU A 26 25.02 37.85 -7.34
CA LEU A 26 23.70 37.91 -7.98
C LEU A 26 23.34 36.59 -8.67
N ALA A 27 24.30 35.99 -9.39
CA ALA A 27 24.16 34.69 -10.02
C ALA A 27 23.87 33.58 -8.99
N ALA A 28 24.59 33.57 -7.86
CA ALA A 28 24.31 32.68 -6.73
C ALA A 28 22.93 32.96 -6.09
N ALA A 29 22.55 34.24 -5.96
CA ALA A 29 21.25 34.65 -5.43
C ALA A 29 20.08 34.22 -6.31
N GLU A 30 20.28 34.12 -7.62
CA GLU A 30 19.25 33.81 -8.62
C GLU A 30 19.32 32.34 -9.09
N GLY A 31 20.38 31.62 -8.76
CA GLY A 31 20.59 30.23 -9.19
C GLY A 31 20.87 30.12 -10.69
N ARG A 32 21.56 31.12 -11.25
CA ARG A 32 21.95 31.20 -12.67
C ARG A 32 23.46 31.22 -12.82
N GLU A 33 23.96 30.98 -14.04
CA GLU A 33 25.37 31.18 -14.35
C GLU A 33 25.77 32.66 -14.28
N VAL A 34 27.06 32.89 -14.00
CA VAL A 34 27.65 34.24 -13.90
C VAL A 34 27.56 34.91 -15.26
N GLY A 35 26.86 36.04 -15.31
CA GLY A 35 26.63 36.81 -16.53
C GLY A 35 27.58 38.00 -16.65
N THR A 36 27.19 38.97 -17.46
CA THR A 36 27.98 40.19 -17.66
C THR A 36 27.90 41.09 -16.42
N PRO A 37 29.05 41.50 -15.83
CA PRO A 37 29.08 42.39 -14.68
C PRO A 37 28.37 43.73 -14.93
N PRO A 38 27.64 44.29 -13.93
CA PRO A 38 26.95 45.55 -14.10
C PRO A 38 27.92 46.72 -14.28
N ALA A 39 27.66 47.58 -15.27
CA ALA A 39 28.52 48.72 -15.61
C ALA A 39 28.48 49.88 -14.59
N LYS A 40 27.55 49.86 -13.62
CA LYS A 40 27.38 50.89 -12.58
C LYS A 40 27.02 50.25 -11.25
N VAL A 41 27.51 50.83 -10.15
CA VAL A 41 27.20 50.38 -8.78
C VAL A 41 25.67 50.41 -8.56
N PRO A 42 25.05 49.27 -8.22
CA PRO A 42 23.63 49.17 -7.92
C PRO A 42 23.22 50.11 -6.78
N SER A 43 21.97 50.57 -6.77
CA SER A 43 21.48 51.35 -5.64
C SER A 43 21.50 50.52 -4.35
N THR A 44 21.66 51.18 -3.20
CA THR A 44 21.74 50.54 -1.87
C THR A 44 20.55 49.59 -1.61
N SER A 45 19.35 49.94 -2.09
CA SER A 45 18.14 49.12 -1.93
C SER A 45 18.14 47.83 -2.75
N VAL A 46 18.87 47.79 -3.88
CA VAL A 46 19.03 46.59 -4.72
C VAL A 46 20.15 45.73 -4.15
N ALA A 47 21.27 46.32 -3.76
CA ALA A 47 22.37 45.62 -3.09
C ALA A 47 21.93 44.95 -1.77
N ASP A 48 21.14 45.64 -0.93
CA ASP A 48 20.58 45.08 0.31
C ASP A 48 19.60 43.93 0.03
N ARG A 49 18.86 43.98 -1.09
CA ARG A 49 17.91 42.92 -1.46
C ARG A 49 18.64 41.65 -1.91
N VAL A 50 19.71 41.81 -2.68
CA VAL A 50 20.58 40.71 -3.13
C VAL A 50 21.34 40.13 -1.95
N ARG A 51 21.92 40.97 -1.09
CA ARG A 51 22.56 40.52 0.16
C ARG A 51 21.59 39.72 1.03
N LYS A 52 20.39 40.24 1.28
CA LYS A 52 19.35 39.52 2.04
C LYS A 52 18.91 38.23 1.35
N SER A 53 18.89 38.17 0.01
CA SER A 53 18.58 36.96 -0.74
C SER A 53 19.69 35.91 -0.60
N VAL A 54 20.95 36.32 -0.68
CA VAL A 54 22.11 35.44 -0.49
C VAL A 54 22.23 35.00 0.96
N GLU A 55 22.08 35.88 1.96
CA GLU A 55 21.98 35.52 3.39
C GLU A 55 20.81 34.56 3.66
N LYS A 56 19.69 34.74 2.94
CA LYS A 56 18.52 33.85 2.99
C LYS A 56 18.79 32.49 2.32
N LYS A 57 19.72 32.41 1.37
CA LYS A 57 20.13 31.17 0.71
C LYS A 57 21.36 30.51 1.35
N SER A 58 22.20 31.25 2.08
CA SER A 58 23.48 30.77 2.63
C SER A 58 23.40 30.29 4.07
N ALA A 59 22.50 30.83 4.90
CA ALA A 59 22.31 30.32 6.26
C ALA A 59 21.38 29.10 6.28
N ASP A 60 21.82 28.00 6.90
CA ASP A 60 20.98 26.83 7.14
C ASP A 60 19.69 27.27 7.88
N PRO A 61 18.50 26.85 7.41
CA PRO A 61 17.23 27.25 8.03
C PRO A 61 17.13 26.96 9.54
N LEU A 62 17.78 25.90 10.04
CA LEU A 62 17.87 25.58 11.47
C LEU A 62 18.68 26.65 12.20
N MET A 63 19.88 26.95 11.71
CA MET A 63 20.74 27.97 12.30
C MET A 63 20.06 29.34 12.29
N ARG A 64 19.37 29.68 11.19
CA ARG A 64 18.57 30.91 11.11
C ARG A 64 17.45 30.95 12.14
N ALA A 65 16.75 29.84 12.37
CA ALA A 65 15.71 29.75 13.39
C ALA A 65 16.28 30.01 14.79
N ILE A 66 17.41 29.41 15.12
CA ILE A 66 18.13 29.63 16.39
C ILE A 66 18.58 31.10 16.51
N MET A 67 19.16 31.68 15.46
CA MET A 67 19.56 33.10 15.43
C MET A 67 18.38 34.06 15.60
N GLN A 68 17.16 33.64 15.25
CA GLN A 68 15.92 34.39 15.47
C GLN A 68 15.36 34.22 16.89
N GLY A 69 16.07 33.52 17.79
CA GLY A 69 15.64 33.25 19.16
C GLY A 69 14.58 32.16 19.26
N LYS A 70 14.37 31.34 18.23
CA LYS A 70 13.50 30.16 18.37
C LYS A 70 14.24 29.11 19.19
N GLY A 71 13.54 28.48 20.14
CA GLY A 71 14.05 27.32 20.88
C GLY A 71 14.38 26.15 19.96
N LEU A 72 15.30 25.28 20.40
CA LEU A 72 15.82 24.19 19.60
C LEU A 72 14.73 23.19 19.17
N ASP A 73 13.78 22.85 20.05
CA ASP A 73 12.65 21.95 19.75
C ASP A 73 11.87 22.41 18.52
N ARG A 74 11.49 23.70 18.51
CA ARG A 74 10.78 24.33 17.40
C ARG A 74 11.63 24.33 16.13
N ALA A 75 12.89 24.72 16.27
CA ALA A 75 13.80 24.85 15.14
C ALA A 75 14.06 23.50 14.47
N ALA A 76 14.28 22.44 15.27
CA ALA A 76 14.47 21.08 14.83
C ALA A 76 13.21 20.56 14.12
N ALA A 77 12.03 20.63 14.76
CA ALA A 77 10.75 20.20 14.19
C ALA A 77 10.41 20.91 12.86
N GLU A 78 10.61 22.24 12.78
CA GLU A 78 10.42 22.99 11.53
C GLU A 78 11.40 22.54 10.44
N ARG A 79 12.67 22.24 10.80
CA ARG A 79 13.69 21.81 9.85
C ARG A 79 13.42 20.41 9.29
N VAL A 80 13.12 19.41 10.14
CA VAL A 80 12.84 18.05 9.66
C VAL A 80 11.61 18.02 8.76
N ARG A 81 10.53 18.74 9.10
CA ARG A 81 9.36 18.84 8.21
C ARG A 81 9.71 19.45 6.85
N ALA A 82 10.60 20.45 6.82
CA ALA A 82 11.08 21.02 5.55
C ALA A 82 11.89 20.00 4.74
N LEU A 83 12.80 19.25 5.38
CA LEU A 83 13.59 18.21 4.72
C LEU A 83 12.71 17.07 4.16
N LEU A 84 11.72 16.61 4.94
CA LEU A 84 10.75 15.60 4.50
C LEU A 84 9.95 16.09 3.30
N LYS A 85 9.51 17.36 3.31
CA LYS A 85 8.83 18.00 2.18
C LYS A 85 9.74 18.12 0.94
N GLU A 86 11.03 18.35 1.15
CA GLU A 86 12.06 18.37 0.10
C GLU A 86 12.48 16.96 -0.37
N LYS A 87 11.90 15.89 0.20
CA LYS A 87 12.26 14.48 -0.05
C LYS A 87 13.72 14.16 0.30
N ARG A 88 14.29 14.86 1.28
CA ARG A 88 15.66 14.70 1.77
C ARG A 88 15.68 13.86 3.04
N LEU A 89 15.16 12.63 2.94
CA LEU A 89 14.95 11.76 4.10
C LEU A 89 16.26 11.44 4.83
N ASN A 90 17.30 11.06 4.09
CA ASN A 90 18.61 10.72 4.67
C ASN A 90 19.19 11.86 5.51
N GLU A 91 19.00 13.12 5.08
CA GLU A 91 19.46 14.29 5.83
C GLU A 91 18.59 14.58 7.05
N ALA A 92 17.27 14.34 6.95
CA ALA A 92 16.39 14.42 8.11
C ALA A 92 16.77 13.39 9.17
N GLN A 93 17.01 12.13 8.77
CA GLN A 93 17.46 11.05 9.65
C GLN A 93 18.79 11.40 10.32
N SER A 94 19.78 11.82 9.52
CA SER A 94 21.11 12.15 10.05
C SER A 94 21.08 13.31 11.05
N LEU A 95 20.23 14.31 10.81
CA LEU A 95 20.04 15.44 11.72
C LEU A 95 19.45 14.98 13.06
N VAL A 96 18.41 14.14 13.05
CA VAL A 96 17.75 13.71 14.29
C VAL A 96 18.64 12.77 15.08
N ASP A 97 19.34 11.84 14.43
CA ASP A 97 20.29 10.94 15.08
C ASP A 97 21.40 11.73 15.77
N ALA A 98 21.94 12.76 15.12
CA ALA A 98 22.98 13.61 15.69
C ALA A 98 22.49 14.40 16.90
N LEU A 99 21.24 14.88 16.88
CA LEU A 99 20.64 15.62 18.00
C LEU A 99 20.30 14.70 19.18
N VAL A 100 19.81 13.48 18.91
CA VAL A 100 19.49 12.49 19.95
C VAL A 100 20.75 12.06 20.71
N ARG A 101 21.89 11.97 20.02
CA ARG A 101 23.17 11.52 20.60
C ARG A 101 23.70 12.40 21.74
N ASP A 102 23.49 13.71 21.68
CA ASP A 102 24.03 14.65 22.67
C ASP A 102 22.97 15.00 23.72
N GLU A 103 23.27 14.74 24.99
CA GLU A 103 22.35 14.97 26.12
C GLU A 103 21.76 16.38 26.13
N THR A 104 22.52 17.40 25.69
CA THR A 104 22.07 18.80 25.69
C THR A 104 21.07 19.10 24.58
N THR A 105 21.04 18.28 23.53
CA THR A 105 20.11 18.42 22.39
C THR A 105 19.08 17.30 22.30
N ALA A 106 19.21 16.26 23.13
CA ALA A 106 18.44 15.02 23.05
C ALA A 106 16.93 15.26 23.08
N ALA A 107 16.41 16.12 23.95
CA ALA A 107 14.97 16.40 24.02
C ALA A 107 14.40 16.93 22.67
N ALA A 108 15.10 17.86 22.02
CA ALA A 108 14.75 18.37 20.70
C ALA A 108 14.96 17.31 19.60
N GLY A 109 16.00 16.48 19.76
CA GLY A 109 16.31 15.33 18.92
C GLY A 109 15.19 14.31 18.91
N HIS A 110 14.73 13.85 20.07
CA HIS A 110 13.63 12.90 20.25
C HIS A 110 12.33 13.43 19.65
N LEU A 111 11.99 14.71 19.89
CA LEU A 111 10.83 15.34 19.23
C LEU A 111 10.92 15.25 17.70
N ALA A 112 12.07 15.61 17.13
CA ALA A 112 12.26 15.61 15.68
C ALA A 112 12.35 14.19 15.10
N ALA A 113 12.96 13.25 15.84
CA ALA A 113 13.06 11.83 15.49
C ALA A 113 11.67 11.18 15.44
N GLY A 114 10.80 11.49 16.42
CA GLY A 114 9.40 11.05 16.42
C GLY A 114 8.65 11.51 15.16
N ILE A 115 8.88 12.74 14.69
CA ILE A 115 8.31 13.25 13.43
C ILE A 115 8.84 12.47 12.22
N VAL A 116 10.15 12.19 12.16
CA VAL A 116 10.78 11.44 11.06
C VAL A 116 10.27 9.99 11.02
N ALA A 117 10.27 9.30 12.15
CA ALA A 117 9.77 7.93 12.28
C ALA A 117 8.26 7.84 11.93
N ALA A 118 7.44 8.78 12.41
CA ALA A 118 6.02 8.84 12.08
C ALA A 118 5.77 9.09 10.59
N SER A 119 6.64 9.86 9.91
CA SER A 119 6.53 10.10 8.47
C SER A 119 6.86 8.88 7.60
N ARG A 120 7.43 7.85 8.21
CA ARG A 120 7.84 6.58 7.58
C ARG A 120 6.98 5.40 8.03
N ASP A 121 5.90 5.66 8.77
CA ASP A 121 5.01 4.65 9.35
C ASP A 121 5.72 3.68 10.32
N HIS A 122 6.80 4.13 10.99
CA HIS A 122 7.46 3.39 12.06
C HIS A 122 6.85 3.77 13.43
N SER A 123 5.58 3.41 13.64
CA SER A 123 4.77 3.91 14.77
C SER A 123 5.36 3.58 16.15
N SER A 124 5.90 2.38 16.35
CA SER A 124 6.51 1.99 17.63
C SER A 124 7.75 2.83 17.96
N LEU A 125 8.66 3.01 16.99
CA LEU A 125 9.85 3.86 17.14
C LEU A 125 9.47 5.33 17.33
N ALA A 126 8.50 5.82 16.58
CA ALA A 126 7.96 7.17 16.75
C ALA A 126 7.41 7.38 18.17
N LEU A 127 6.70 6.40 18.73
CA LEU A 127 6.10 6.51 20.06
C LEU A 127 7.18 6.62 21.13
N GLU A 128 8.21 5.77 21.06
CA GLU A 128 9.35 5.82 21.97
C GLU A 128 10.06 7.18 21.94
N HIS A 129 10.30 7.72 20.74
CA HIS A 129 10.86 9.05 20.62
C HIS A 129 9.93 10.14 21.17
N PHE A 130 8.61 10.06 20.97
CA PHE A 130 7.69 11.02 21.56
C PHE A 130 7.60 10.91 23.10
N ASP A 131 7.80 9.72 23.65
CA ASP A 131 7.80 9.48 25.10
C ASP A 131 9.10 9.97 25.76
N ALA A 132 10.22 9.88 25.05
CA ALA A 132 11.50 10.43 25.49
C ALA A 132 11.64 11.95 25.28
N ALA A 133 10.78 12.56 24.46
CA ALA A 133 10.75 14.00 24.24
C ALA A 133 10.10 14.76 25.40
N ASP A 134 10.33 16.08 25.49
CA ASP A 134 9.57 16.93 26.39
C ASP A 134 8.08 16.92 26.00
N ALA A 135 7.21 16.60 26.97
CA ALA A 135 5.80 16.36 26.72
C ALA A 135 5.09 17.62 26.18
N GLU A 136 5.38 18.80 26.74
CA GLU A 136 4.78 20.06 26.31
C GLU A 136 5.32 20.51 24.95
N ALA A 137 6.60 20.29 24.65
CA ALA A 137 7.18 20.51 23.33
C ALA A 137 6.54 19.61 22.28
N ALA A 138 6.35 18.31 22.57
CA ALA A 138 5.67 17.37 21.70
C ALA A 138 4.21 17.78 21.43
N LEU A 139 3.48 18.18 22.48
CA LEU A 139 2.10 18.70 22.35
C LEU A 139 2.04 19.99 21.53
N ARG A 140 3.02 20.88 21.68
CA ARG A 140 3.03 22.18 21.02
C ARG A 140 3.47 22.09 19.56
N TYR A 141 4.46 21.26 19.25
CA TYR A 141 5.13 21.27 17.96
C TYR A 141 4.81 20.05 17.11
N ALA A 142 4.35 18.93 17.68
CA ALA A 142 4.02 17.69 16.97
C ALA A 142 2.72 17.00 17.44
N PRO A 143 1.61 17.72 17.76
CA PRO A 143 0.41 17.08 18.29
C PRO A 143 -0.25 16.11 17.30
N LEU A 144 -0.17 16.41 15.99
CA LEU A 144 -0.73 15.57 14.93
C LEU A 144 0.04 14.26 14.78
N GLU A 145 1.37 14.34 14.69
CA GLU A 145 2.23 13.17 14.59
C GLU A 145 2.12 12.30 15.84
N ARG A 146 2.07 12.91 17.03
CA ARG A 146 1.93 12.21 18.30
C ARG A 146 0.60 11.44 18.40
N ILE A 147 -0.54 12.08 18.10
CA ILE A 147 -1.83 11.40 18.24
C ILE A 147 -1.97 10.24 17.25
N ARG A 148 -1.53 10.42 16.00
CA ARG A 148 -1.50 9.34 15.00
C ARG A 148 -0.66 8.16 15.45
N THR A 149 0.52 8.47 15.98
CA THR A 149 1.48 7.47 16.46
C THR A 149 0.90 6.69 17.63
N LEU A 150 0.26 7.36 18.58
CA LEU A 150 -0.44 6.72 19.69
C LEU A 150 -1.50 5.75 19.17
N PHE A 151 -2.44 6.18 18.32
CA PHE A 151 -3.48 5.29 17.81
C PHE A 151 -2.95 4.12 16.97
N ALA A 152 -1.82 4.29 16.27
CA ALA A 152 -1.23 3.24 15.47
C ALA A 152 -0.42 2.20 16.28
N ALA A 153 0.22 2.62 17.37
CA ALA A 153 1.08 1.74 18.18
C ALA A 153 0.39 1.23 19.46
N ASP A 154 -0.49 2.03 20.08
CA ASP A 154 -1.20 1.74 21.32
C ASP A 154 -2.55 2.49 21.34
N GLN A 155 -3.56 1.90 20.68
CA GLN A 155 -4.88 2.50 20.53
C GLN A 155 -5.53 2.86 21.87
N ALA A 156 -5.40 2.01 22.89
CA ALA A 156 -5.98 2.26 24.21
C ALA A 156 -5.39 3.52 24.85
N ARG A 157 -4.06 3.66 24.83
CA ARG A 157 -3.37 4.86 25.30
C ARG A 157 -3.71 6.08 24.44
N GLY A 158 -3.90 5.90 23.14
CA GLY A 158 -4.39 6.95 22.23
C GLY A 158 -5.74 7.51 22.64
N VAL A 159 -6.70 6.63 23.00
CA VAL A 159 -8.02 7.01 23.51
C VAL A 159 -7.89 7.77 24.84
N ASP A 160 -7.07 7.29 25.78
CA ASP A 160 -6.89 7.95 27.08
C ASP A 160 -6.28 9.35 26.94
N VAL A 161 -5.27 9.50 26.07
CA VAL A 161 -4.66 10.81 25.77
C VAL A 161 -5.66 11.74 25.08
N ALA A 162 -6.44 11.23 24.12
CA ALA A 162 -7.49 12.01 23.46
C ALA A 162 -8.57 12.49 24.45
N ARG A 163 -9.01 11.62 25.35
CA ARG A 163 -9.97 11.94 26.42
C ARG A 163 -9.42 13.03 27.35
N ALA A 164 -8.15 12.91 27.75
CA ALA A 164 -7.48 13.95 28.54
C ALA A 164 -7.46 15.29 27.80
N TRP A 165 -7.07 15.31 26.52
CA TRP A 165 -7.06 16.53 25.71
C TRP A 165 -8.45 17.18 25.60
N LEU A 166 -9.51 16.39 25.41
CA LEU A 166 -10.88 16.89 25.31
C LEU A 166 -11.36 17.58 26.59
N SER A 167 -11.00 16.99 27.74
CA SER A 167 -11.31 17.52 29.08
C SER A 167 -10.55 18.80 29.43
N GLU A 168 -9.42 19.05 28.76
CA GLU A 168 -8.57 20.22 28.96
C GLU A 168 -8.94 21.35 27.96
N ASP A 169 -8.74 22.62 28.35
CA ASP A 169 -8.93 23.77 27.43
C ASP A 169 -7.70 23.94 26.51
N ARG A 170 -7.42 22.91 25.71
CA ARG A 170 -6.28 22.91 24.78
C ARG A 170 -6.60 23.75 23.54
N LYS A 171 -5.72 24.71 23.25
CA LYS A 171 -5.81 25.61 22.07
C LYS A 171 -5.23 24.97 20.81
N PHE A 172 -5.67 23.76 20.49
CA PHE A 172 -5.27 23.09 19.26
C PHE A 172 -5.97 23.69 18.04
N THR A 173 -5.34 23.50 16.88
CA THR A 173 -5.93 23.88 15.58
C THR A 173 -7.13 22.99 15.26
N ALA A 174 -8.03 23.47 14.39
CA ALA A 174 -9.16 22.67 13.94
C ALA A 174 -8.71 21.35 13.30
N ARG A 175 -7.61 21.38 12.53
CA ARG A 175 -7.05 20.20 11.90
C ARG A 175 -6.57 19.15 12.92
N THR A 176 -6.04 19.59 14.06
CA THR A 176 -5.63 18.70 15.15
C THR A 176 -6.84 18.04 15.80
N TRP A 177 -7.88 18.79 16.12
CA TRP A 177 -9.12 18.21 16.65
C TRP A 177 -9.80 17.27 15.65
N PHE A 178 -9.73 17.56 14.35
CA PHE A 178 -10.25 16.66 13.32
C PHE A 178 -9.46 15.34 13.23
N GLU A 179 -8.15 15.38 13.52
CA GLU A 179 -7.33 14.17 13.62
C GLU A 179 -7.71 13.35 14.86
N VAL A 180 -8.00 13.99 15.99
CA VAL A 180 -8.53 13.31 17.18
C VAL A 180 -9.88 12.67 16.88
N TYR A 181 -10.79 13.42 16.25
CA TYR A 181 -12.12 12.94 15.83
C TYR A 181 -12.06 11.65 15.00
N ARG A 182 -11.28 11.63 13.91
CA ARG A 182 -11.24 10.45 13.03
C ARG A 182 -10.75 9.20 13.76
N HIS A 183 -9.80 9.35 14.68
CA HIS A 183 -9.16 8.23 15.36
C HIS A 183 -10.07 7.66 16.44
N LEU A 184 -10.75 8.53 17.19
CA LEU A 184 -11.81 8.11 18.12
C LEU A 184 -12.97 7.44 17.37
N PHE A 185 -13.35 7.96 16.21
CA PHE A 185 -14.42 7.37 15.41
C PHE A 185 -14.11 5.93 14.99
N VAL A 186 -12.92 5.67 14.42
CA VAL A 186 -12.54 4.30 14.01
C VAL A 186 -12.26 3.38 15.20
N ALA A 187 -11.88 3.94 16.34
CA ALA A 187 -11.73 3.22 17.61
C ALA A 187 -13.07 2.88 18.29
N ASP A 188 -14.20 3.25 17.67
CA ASP A 188 -15.56 3.06 18.18
C ASP A 188 -15.87 3.84 19.49
N GLU A 189 -15.10 4.90 19.76
CA GLU A 189 -15.31 5.83 20.88
C GLU A 189 -16.20 7.00 20.43
N LEU A 190 -17.44 6.68 20.02
CA LEU A 190 -18.28 7.60 19.22
C LEU A 190 -18.75 8.83 19.99
N GLU A 191 -19.00 8.75 21.31
CA GLU A 191 -19.30 9.93 22.13
C GLU A 191 -18.11 10.90 22.21
N LEU A 192 -16.89 10.38 22.37
CA LEU A 192 -15.68 11.20 22.39
C LEU A 192 -15.39 11.77 20.98
N ALA A 193 -15.70 11.01 19.93
CA ALA A 193 -15.62 11.49 18.56
C ALA A 193 -16.58 12.67 18.33
N ASP A 194 -17.84 12.57 18.79
CA ASP A 194 -18.82 13.66 18.74
C ASP A 194 -18.29 14.93 19.45
N GLU A 195 -17.68 14.78 20.64
CA GLU A 195 -17.04 15.90 21.37
C GLU A 195 -15.85 16.49 20.58
N ALA A 196 -14.96 15.65 20.06
CA ALA A 196 -13.83 16.09 19.25
C ALA A 196 -14.28 16.83 17.97
N PHE A 197 -15.38 16.38 17.35
CA PHE A 197 -15.98 17.04 16.20
C PHE A 197 -16.54 18.42 16.57
N ALA A 198 -17.16 18.57 17.75
CA ALA A 198 -17.60 19.86 18.27
C ALA A 198 -16.42 20.82 18.50
N LYS A 199 -15.30 20.33 19.07
CA LYS A 199 -14.06 21.11 19.25
C LYS A 199 -13.45 21.51 17.91
N THR A 200 -13.43 20.62 16.91
CA THR A 200 -13.04 20.93 15.53
C THR A 200 -13.85 22.11 14.98
N SER A 201 -15.18 22.02 15.10
CA SER A 201 -16.11 23.03 14.60
C SER A 201 -15.90 24.39 15.28
N ALA A 202 -15.70 24.40 16.60
CA ALA A 202 -15.43 25.61 17.37
C ALA A 202 -14.08 26.26 17.01
N ALA A 203 -13.05 25.44 16.74
CA ALA A 203 -11.73 25.92 16.34
C ALA A 203 -11.72 26.50 14.91
N TYR A 204 -12.52 25.98 13.98
CA TYR A 204 -12.54 26.38 12.56
C TYR A 204 -13.28 27.72 12.28
N THR A 205 -13.14 28.71 13.16
CA THR A 205 -13.89 29.98 13.09
C THR A 205 -13.04 31.14 12.56
N THR A 206 -11.71 31.08 12.69
CA THR A 206 -10.81 32.21 12.34
C THR A 206 -10.32 32.16 10.88
N PRO A 207 -9.96 33.31 10.28
CA PRO A 207 -9.34 33.34 8.95
C PRO A 207 -8.02 32.54 8.85
N ALA A 208 -7.25 32.49 9.94
CA ALA A 208 -5.99 31.75 9.99
C ALA A 208 -6.22 30.24 9.88
N GLU A 209 -7.21 29.70 10.60
CA GLU A 209 -7.60 28.29 10.53
C GLU A 209 -8.13 27.93 9.13
N LYS A 210 -8.99 28.77 8.55
CA LYS A 210 -9.51 28.59 7.18
C LYS A 210 -8.40 28.61 6.12
N ALA A 211 -7.41 29.48 6.29
CA ALA A 211 -6.25 29.51 5.40
C ALA A 211 -5.33 28.29 5.57
N GLY A 212 -5.20 27.78 6.81
CA GLY A 212 -4.39 26.61 7.15
C GLY A 212 -5.01 25.26 6.74
N TRP A 213 -6.34 25.19 6.65
CA TRP A 213 -7.07 23.99 6.24
C TRP A 213 -8.22 24.34 5.29
N LYS A 214 -7.88 24.57 4.02
CA LYS A 214 -8.83 25.03 2.99
C LYS A 214 -10.04 24.12 2.77
N THR A 215 -9.88 22.82 2.99
CA THR A 215 -10.97 21.83 2.84
C THR A 215 -11.75 21.61 4.13
N GLY A 216 -11.44 22.33 5.22
CA GLY A 216 -12.05 22.09 6.53
C GLY A 216 -13.55 22.30 6.55
N GLN A 217 -14.07 23.26 5.78
CA GLN A 217 -15.51 23.46 5.67
C GLN A 217 -16.21 22.24 5.05
N ASP A 218 -15.69 21.73 3.94
CA ASP A 218 -16.23 20.53 3.28
C ASP A 218 -16.21 19.31 4.20
N GLU A 219 -15.13 19.14 4.99
CA GLU A 219 -14.98 18.02 5.93
C GLU A 219 -15.96 18.14 7.11
N LEU A 220 -16.20 19.37 7.60
CA LEU A 220 -17.20 19.63 8.65
C LEU A 220 -18.62 19.39 8.12
N ASP A 221 -18.97 19.91 6.95
CA ASP A 221 -20.31 19.75 6.39
C ASP A 221 -20.61 18.27 6.08
N TRP A 222 -19.60 17.51 5.65
CA TRP A 222 -19.70 16.06 5.49
C TRP A 222 -19.80 15.32 6.83
N GLY A 223 -18.94 15.66 7.79
CA GLY A 223 -18.86 15.01 9.09
C GLY A 223 -20.12 15.15 9.93
N ARG A 224 -20.90 16.23 9.75
CA ARG A 224 -22.20 16.43 10.43
C ARG A 224 -23.18 15.26 10.26
N ARG A 225 -23.10 14.53 9.14
CA ARG A 225 -23.95 13.34 8.86
C ARG A 225 -23.69 12.18 9.83
N TRP A 226 -22.51 12.16 10.44
CA TRP A 226 -22.01 11.07 11.26
C TRP A 226 -22.04 11.39 12.76
N VAL A 227 -22.34 12.65 13.11
CA VAL A 227 -22.49 13.05 14.52
C VAL A 227 -23.71 12.36 15.09
N GLY A 228 -23.54 11.64 16.20
CA GLY A 228 -24.61 10.84 16.81
C GLY A 228 -24.85 9.48 16.13
N ALA A 229 -24.15 9.15 15.03
CA ALA A 229 -24.22 7.81 14.45
C ALA A 229 -23.71 6.77 15.46
N ARG A 230 -24.33 5.59 15.49
CA ARG A 230 -23.90 4.48 16.35
C ARG A 230 -23.91 3.19 15.54
N ARG A 231 -23.01 2.27 15.90
CA ARG A 231 -22.92 0.98 15.22
C ARG A 231 -24.12 0.08 15.53
N GLY A 232 -24.56 -0.68 14.53
CA GLY A 232 -25.51 -1.77 14.68
C GLY A 232 -26.93 -1.33 15.05
N GLN A 233 -27.32 -0.11 14.69
CA GLN A 233 -28.68 0.38 14.94
C GLN A 233 -29.69 -0.34 14.06
N ASP A 234 -30.78 -0.82 14.66
CA ASP A 234 -31.90 -1.36 13.89
C ASP A 234 -32.73 -0.22 13.30
N GLY A 235 -32.95 -0.26 11.99
CA GLY A 235 -33.94 0.56 11.31
C GLY A 235 -35.36 0.07 11.60
N ALA A 236 -36.35 0.89 11.28
CA ALA A 236 -37.75 0.47 11.34
C ALA A 236 -37.97 -0.71 10.38
N ALA A 237 -38.64 -1.76 10.85
CA ALA A 237 -39.00 -2.88 9.99
C ALA A 237 -39.87 -2.40 8.81
N ALA A 238 -39.73 -3.08 7.68
CA ALA A 238 -40.62 -2.89 6.53
C ALA A 238 -42.09 -3.12 6.92
N ASP A 239 -42.99 -2.49 6.17
CA ASP A 239 -44.43 -2.67 6.36
C ASP A 239 -44.82 -4.15 6.18
N ASP A 240 -45.89 -4.58 6.85
CA ASP A 240 -46.31 -5.99 6.83
C ASP A 240 -46.60 -6.45 5.39
N GLY A 241 -45.89 -7.50 4.95
CA GLY A 241 -46.00 -8.03 3.60
C GLY A 241 -45.18 -7.30 2.53
N HIS A 242 -44.40 -6.26 2.87
CA HIS A 242 -43.41 -5.62 1.99
C HIS A 242 -42.06 -6.35 2.06
N VAL A 243 -41.23 -6.14 1.04
CA VAL A 243 -39.83 -6.62 0.98
C VAL A 243 -38.88 -5.44 1.14
N SER A 244 -38.00 -5.45 2.14
CA SER A 244 -36.94 -4.45 2.25
C SER A 244 -35.78 -4.80 1.31
N PHE A 245 -35.36 -3.84 0.46
CA PHE A 245 -34.30 -4.05 -0.52
C PHE A 245 -33.35 -2.85 -0.63
N GLY A 246 -32.05 -3.10 -0.43
CA GLY A 246 -31.01 -2.09 -0.44
C GLY A 246 -30.45 -1.78 -1.83
N LEU A 247 -30.15 -0.50 -2.08
CA LEU A 247 -29.40 -0.01 -3.25
C LEU A 247 -28.06 0.55 -2.79
N ILE A 248 -26.95 0.04 -3.33
CA ILE A 248 -25.60 0.44 -2.88
C ILE A 248 -25.29 1.90 -3.25
N ASP A 249 -24.90 2.67 -2.24
CA ASP A 249 -24.16 3.94 -2.35
C ASP A 249 -22.76 3.81 -1.73
N TYR A 250 -21.91 4.80 -1.94
CA TYR A 250 -20.46 4.77 -1.68
C TYR A 250 -20.00 5.91 -0.76
N VAL A 251 -20.89 6.34 0.15
CA VAL A 251 -20.61 7.30 1.21
C VAL A 251 -19.90 6.60 2.37
N GLN A 252 -19.10 7.35 3.13
CA GLN A 252 -18.48 6.89 4.38
C GLN A 252 -18.08 8.09 5.25
N PRO A 253 -17.77 7.91 6.54
CA PRO A 253 -17.35 8.99 7.44
C PRO A 253 -16.20 9.86 6.91
N GLY A 254 -15.21 9.25 6.26
CA GLY A 254 -14.08 9.95 5.67
C GLY A 254 -14.37 10.51 4.28
N ARG A 255 -14.69 11.80 4.15
CA ARG A 255 -14.94 12.45 2.85
C ARG A 255 -13.81 12.23 1.85
N GLY A 256 -12.55 12.31 2.30
CA GLY A 256 -11.37 12.09 1.46
C GLY A 256 -11.33 10.68 0.83
N ARG A 257 -11.96 9.68 1.45
CA ARG A 257 -11.94 8.27 1.04
C ARG A 257 -13.25 7.75 0.45
N ALA A 258 -14.37 8.46 0.64
CA ALA A 258 -15.59 8.19 -0.12
C ALA A 258 -15.32 8.19 -1.64
N SER A 259 -16.14 7.49 -2.42
CA SER A 259 -15.88 7.37 -3.85
C SER A 259 -16.03 8.70 -4.60
N GLN A 260 -15.25 8.87 -5.67
CA GLN A 260 -15.41 9.93 -6.69
C GLN A 260 -15.61 9.34 -8.09
N ASN A 261 -15.76 8.03 -8.18
CA ASN A 261 -15.74 7.29 -9.43
C ASN A 261 -17.18 6.98 -9.84
N ILE A 262 -17.67 7.61 -10.91
CA ILE A 262 -19.03 7.35 -11.41
C ILE A 262 -19.23 5.89 -11.85
N GLY A 263 -18.13 5.16 -12.12
CA GLY A 263 -18.14 3.72 -12.36
C GLY A 263 -18.71 2.89 -11.19
N ASP A 264 -18.73 3.43 -9.98
CA ASP A 264 -19.36 2.80 -8.82
C ASP A 264 -20.89 2.85 -8.96
N GLN A 265 -21.48 4.00 -9.27
CA GLN A 265 -22.92 4.10 -9.57
C GLN A 265 -23.34 3.35 -10.83
N ILE A 266 -22.44 3.18 -11.82
CA ILE A 266 -22.70 2.29 -12.97
C ILE A 266 -22.85 0.82 -12.52
N GLN A 267 -22.13 0.38 -11.48
CA GLN A 267 -22.34 -0.95 -10.91
C GLN A 267 -23.70 -1.05 -10.19
N THR A 268 -24.08 -0.03 -9.40
CA THR A 268 -25.43 0.05 -8.79
C THR A 268 -26.53 0.03 -9.85
N LEU A 269 -26.34 0.73 -10.97
CA LEU A 269 -27.28 0.71 -12.09
C LEU A 269 -27.42 -0.68 -12.74
N ALA A 270 -26.31 -1.39 -12.89
CA ALA A 270 -26.33 -2.75 -13.41
C ALA A 270 -27.05 -3.72 -12.46
N SER A 271 -26.81 -3.61 -11.16
CA SER A 271 -27.54 -4.34 -10.11
C SER A 271 -29.04 -4.07 -10.18
N LEU A 272 -29.42 -2.79 -10.24
CA LEU A 272 -30.82 -2.38 -10.33
C LEU A 272 -31.52 -2.97 -11.55
N GLY A 273 -30.83 -3.11 -12.68
CA GLY A 273 -31.34 -3.76 -13.89
C GLY A 273 -31.91 -5.16 -13.64
N HIS A 274 -31.31 -5.93 -12.72
CA HIS A 274 -31.80 -7.26 -12.35
C HIS A 274 -33.09 -7.23 -11.52
N VAL A 275 -33.31 -6.16 -10.75
CA VAL A 275 -34.53 -5.93 -9.96
C VAL A 275 -35.65 -5.44 -10.86
N VAL A 276 -35.43 -4.34 -11.59
CA VAL A 276 -36.50 -3.64 -12.31
C VAL A 276 -37.02 -4.41 -13.53
N ARG A 277 -36.30 -5.44 -14.00
CA ARG A 277 -36.85 -6.33 -15.02
C ARG A 277 -38.09 -7.12 -14.54
N HIS A 278 -38.33 -7.23 -13.23
CA HIS A 278 -39.58 -7.70 -12.67
C HIS A 278 -40.61 -6.56 -12.69
N GLN A 279 -41.56 -6.64 -13.62
CA GLN A 279 -42.42 -5.51 -13.99
C GLN A 279 -43.65 -5.32 -13.11
N ASP A 280 -43.99 -6.32 -12.28
CA ASP A 280 -45.18 -6.26 -11.41
C ASP A 280 -44.83 -5.85 -9.95
N LEU A 281 -43.60 -5.38 -9.72
CA LEU A 281 -43.12 -4.81 -8.45
C LEU A 281 -43.60 -3.36 -8.29
N ARG A 282 -43.91 -2.96 -7.05
CA ARG A 282 -44.25 -1.59 -6.64
C ARG A 282 -43.21 -1.11 -5.64
N PHE A 283 -42.61 0.05 -5.90
CA PHE A 283 -41.52 0.57 -5.09
C PHE A 283 -42.00 1.68 -4.15
N HIS A 284 -41.49 1.66 -2.91
CA HIS A 284 -41.78 2.61 -1.85
C HIS A 284 -40.46 3.08 -1.22
N GLY A 285 -40.42 4.26 -0.60
CA GLY A 285 -39.21 4.82 0.02
C GLY A 285 -39.05 6.32 -0.25
N ASP A 286 -37.81 6.77 -0.34
CA ASP A 286 -37.48 8.14 -0.74
C ASP A 286 -38.02 8.44 -2.15
N GLU A 287 -38.71 9.56 -2.31
CA GLU A 287 -39.40 9.95 -3.55
C GLU A 287 -38.43 9.99 -4.75
N GLY A 288 -37.23 10.56 -4.56
CA GLY A 288 -36.24 10.65 -5.63
C GLY A 288 -35.68 9.28 -6.03
N VAL A 289 -35.50 8.37 -5.07
CA VAL A 289 -35.07 6.99 -5.33
C VAL A 289 -36.16 6.22 -6.08
N VAL A 290 -37.41 6.31 -5.62
CA VAL A 290 -38.56 5.61 -6.24
C VAL A 290 -38.79 6.11 -7.67
N ASP A 291 -38.72 7.41 -7.91
CA ASP A 291 -38.85 8.00 -9.25
C ASP A 291 -37.76 7.49 -10.20
N PHE A 292 -36.50 7.46 -9.74
CA PHE A 292 -35.39 6.93 -10.52
C PHE A 292 -35.60 5.45 -10.87
N VAL A 293 -35.93 4.63 -9.87
CA VAL A 293 -36.12 3.18 -10.05
C VAL A 293 -37.30 2.89 -10.97
N SER A 294 -38.41 3.61 -10.83
CA SER A 294 -39.59 3.48 -11.69
C SER A 294 -39.25 3.84 -13.14
N SER A 295 -38.48 4.91 -13.37
CA SER A 295 -37.99 5.24 -14.71
C SER A 295 -37.09 4.14 -15.29
N MET A 296 -36.24 3.52 -14.48
CA MET A 296 -35.42 2.39 -14.95
C MET A 296 -36.28 1.16 -15.28
N GLN A 297 -37.38 0.92 -14.54
CA GLN A 297 -38.35 -0.16 -14.82
C GLN A 297 -39.02 0.01 -16.19
N GLU A 298 -39.37 1.24 -16.57
CA GLU A 298 -39.93 1.56 -17.89
C GLU A 298 -38.92 1.34 -19.02
N ARG A 299 -37.64 1.65 -18.76
CA ARG A 299 -36.53 1.52 -19.72
C ARG A 299 -36.08 0.08 -19.94
N VAL A 300 -36.61 -0.91 -19.21
CA VAL A 300 -36.22 -2.30 -19.41
C VAL A 300 -36.56 -2.76 -20.83
N ARG A 301 -35.57 -3.34 -21.51
CA ARG A 301 -35.71 -3.92 -22.85
C ARG A 301 -36.85 -4.95 -22.89
N PRO A 302 -37.77 -4.92 -23.87
CA PRO A 302 -38.96 -5.77 -23.89
C PRO A 302 -38.70 -7.27 -23.69
N GLU A 303 -37.65 -7.80 -24.31
CA GLU A 303 -37.25 -9.21 -24.25
C GLU A 303 -36.63 -9.63 -22.90
N LEU A 304 -36.24 -8.67 -22.07
CA LEU A 304 -35.72 -8.91 -20.73
C LEU A 304 -36.77 -8.75 -19.63
N ARG A 305 -37.97 -8.23 -19.96
CA ARG A 305 -39.06 -8.04 -19.01
C ARG A 305 -39.57 -9.38 -18.48
N ARG A 306 -39.84 -9.43 -17.17
CA ARG A 306 -40.39 -10.56 -16.44
C ARG A 306 -41.69 -10.15 -15.74
N LYS A 307 -42.66 -11.05 -15.75
CA LYS A 307 -43.97 -10.91 -15.09
C LYS A 307 -44.25 -12.12 -14.22
N GLY A 308 -45.22 -12.01 -13.32
CA GLY A 308 -45.70 -13.13 -12.50
C GLY A 308 -45.26 -13.07 -11.03
N VAL A 309 -44.41 -12.11 -10.65
CA VAL A 309 -44.05 -11.83 -9.24
C VAL A 309 -44.47 -10.41 -8.93
N SER A 310 -45.46 -10.26 -8.05
CA SER A 310 -45.94 -8.95 -7.61
C SER A 310 -45.73 -8.78 -6.12
N ALA A 311 -45.00 -7.72 -5.76
CA ALA A 311 -44.67 -7.38 -4.39
C ALA A 311 -44.51 -5.87 -4.23
N ASP A 312 -44.75 -5.41 -3.01
CA ASP A 312 -44.39 -4.08 -2.55
C ASP A 312 -42.98 -4.13 -1.98
N VAL A 313 -42.10 -3.22 -2.42
CA VAL A 313 -40.66 -3.23 -2.14
C VAL A 313 -40.25 -1.89 -1.54
N ASP A 314 -39.81 -1.92 -0.29
CA ASP A 314 -39.30 -0.75 0.43
C ASP A 314 -37.81 -0.59 0.11
N LEU A 315 -37.49 0.47 -0.63
CA LEU A 315 -36.13 0.80 -1.06
C LEU A 315 -35.42 1.68 -0.03
N LEU A 316 -34.15 1.36 0.20
CA LEU A 316 -33.23 2.19 0.96
C LEU A 316 -31.85 2.21 0.31
N THR A 317 -31.16 3.34 0.43
CA THR A 317 -29.74 3.43 0.06
C THR A 317 -28.89 2.78 1.15
N ILE A 318 -27.85 2.04 0.76
CA ILE A 318 -26.92 1.36 1.66
C ILE A 318 -25.51 1.87 1.38
N ASP A 319 -24.94 2.63 2.32
CA ASP A 319 -23.52 3.01 2.26
C ASP A 319 -22.62 1.79 2.51
N ARG A 320 -22.17 1.13 1.43
CA ARG A 320 -21.41 -0.13 1.48
C ARG A 320 -20.14 -0.03 2.33
N ASP A 321 -19.48 1.12 2.32
CA ASP A 321 -18.22 1.33 3.06
C ASP A 321 -18.43 1.70 4.54
N SER A 322 -19.69 1.77 5.00
CA SER A 322 -20.05 2.14 6.37
C SER A 322 -21.45 1.65 6.77
N THR A 323 -21.78 0.40 6.41
CA THR A 323 -23.13 -0.16 6.66
C THR A 323 -23.49 -0.22 8.13
N THR A 324 -22.50 -0.45 9.02
CA THR A 324 -22.79 -0.62 10.45
C THR A 324 -23.24 0.68 11.12
N TYR A 325 -22.98 1.83 10.51
CA TYR A 325 -23.34 3.15 11.00
C TYR A 325 -24.70 3.67 10.48
N GLN A 326 -25.42 2.85 9.71
CA GLN A 326 -26.77 3.15 9.26
C GLN A 326 -27.80 2.33 10.07
N ALA A 327 -28.95 2.94 10.31
CA ALA A 327 -30.09 2.22 10.88
C ALA A 327 -30.76 1.36 9.79
N ILE A 328 -30.42 0.08 9.73
CA ILE A 328 -30.87 -0.83 8.65
C ILE A 328 -32.06 -1.68 9.15
N PRO A 329 -33.20 -1.70 8.43
CA PRO A 329 -34.34 -2.56 8.75
C PRO A 329 -33.93 -4.04 8.85
N PRO A 330 -34.49 -4.82 9.80
CA PRO A 330 -34.31 -6.26 9.82
C PRO A 330 -34.72 -6.92 8.50
N ASN A 331 -34.01 -7.97 8.09
CA ASN A 331 -34.28 -8.75 6.88
C ASN A 331 -34.21 -7.95 5.56
N THR A 332 -33.33 -6.95 5.47
CA THR A 332 -33.08 -6.22 4.21
C THR A 332 -32.25 -7.06 3.25
N TRP A 333 -32.75 -7.28 2.04
CA TRP A 333 -32.00 -7.95 0.96
C TRP A 333 -31.08 -6.98 0.22
N LEU A 334 -29.93 -7.48 -0.23
CA LEU A 334 -28.95 -6.69 -0.97
C LEU A 334 -28.22 -7.56 -2.00
N LEU A 335 -28.06 -7.10 -3.24
CA LEU A 335 -27.00 -7.64 -4.11
C LEU A 335 -25.70 -6.95 -3.71
N GLU A 336 -24.73 -7.72 -3.20
CA GLU A 336 -23.46 -7.19 -2.70
C GLU A 336 -22.35 -7.40 -3.74
N PHE A 337 -21.71 -6.32 -4.19
CA PHE A 337 -20.81 -6.33 -5.34
C PHE A 337 -19.72 -5.26 -5.33
N GLY A 338 -18.71 -5.48 -6.17
CA GLY A 338 -17.69 -4.49 -6.50
C GLY A 338 -16.42 -4.63 -5.68
N TRP A 339 -15.56 -3.61 -5.79
CA TRP A 339 -14.26 -3.54 -5.12
C TRP A 339 -14.45 -3.20 -3.64
N HIS A 340 -14.18 -4.16 -2.75
CA HIS A 340 -14.26 -3.97 -1.32
C HIS A 340 -12.87 -3.75 -0.72
N MET A 341 -12.62 -2.68 0.01
CA MET A 341 -13.47 -1.49 0.21
C MET A 341 -12.57 -0.31 0.58
N HIS A 342 -13.08 0.92 0.66
CA HIS A 342 -12.25 2.05 1.06
C HIS A 342 -12.10 2.09 2.60
N SER A 343 -10.88 2.33 3.08
CA SER A 343 -10.61 2.49 4.51
C SER A 343 -11.31 3.73 5.10
N LEU A 344 -11.92 3.62 6.27
CA LEU A 344 -12.49 4.72 7.03
C LEU A 344 -11.44 5.80 7.31
N PHE A 345 -11.72 7.05 6.89
CA PHE A 345 -10.83 8.22 7.01
C PHE A 345 -9.43 8.10 6.40
N GLY A 346 -9.06 6.95 5.84
CA GLY A 346 -7.70 6.67 5.36
C GLY A 346 -6.81 6.01 6.40
N LEU A 347 -7.39 5.44 7.46
CA LEU A 347 -6.67 4.88 8.61
C LEU A 347 -6.48 3.35 8.54
N GLU A 348 -6.62 2.74 7.36
CA GLU A 348 -6.53 1.29 7.14
C GLU A 348 -7.47 0.44 8.05
N VAL A 349 -8.53 1.05 8.57
CA VAL A 349 -9.67 0.38 9.22
C VAL A 349 -10.83 0.32 8.23
N TYR A 350 -11.56 -0.79 8.21
CA TYR A 350 -12.62 -1.08 7.24
C TYR A 350 -13.90 -1.47 7.98
N ASP A 351 -15.07 -1.06 7.48
CA ASP A 351 -16.36 -1.44 8.07
C ASP A 351 -16.87 -2.76 7.49
N PHE A 352 -16.18 -3.85 7.86
CA PHE A 352 -16.52 -5.21 7.46
C PHE A 352 -16.31 -6.15 8.67
N PRO A 353 -17.26 -7.06 8.99
CA PRO A 353 -18.45 -7.46 8.22
C PRO A 353 -19.54 -6.39 8.10
N LEU A 354 -20.46 -6.59 7.15
CA LEU A 354 -21.59 -5.66 6.95
C LEU A 354 -22.61 -5.76 8.09
N HIS A 355 -23.50 -4.78 8.19
CA HIS A 355 -24.56 -4.75 9.20
C HIS A 355 -25.37 -6.05 9.26
N ARG A 356 -25.62 -6.57 10.47
CA ARG A 356 -26.26 -7.87 10.74
C ARG A 356 -27.65 -8.06 10.12
N ASN A 357 -28.37 -6.98 9.86
CA ASN A 357 -29.72 -7.01 9.28
C ASN A 357 -29.72 -7.15 7.76
N LEU A 358 -28.56 -7.05 7.11
CA LEU A 358 -28.41 -7.28 5.68
C LEU A 358 -28.32 -8.78 5.40
N ASN A 359 -29.07 -9.21 4.39
CA ASN A 359 -28.98 -10.52 3.76
C ASN A 359 -28.34 -10.36 2.38
N PRO A 360 -26.99 -10.28 2.29
CA PRO A 360 -26.30 -10.07 1.03
C PRO A 360 -26.31 -11.33 0.16
N ILE A 361 -26.58 -11.15 -1.13
CA ILE A 361 -26.23 -12.11 -2.19
C ILE A 361 -24.96 -11.59 -2.85
N PHE A 362 -23.83 -12.20 -2.51
CA PHE A 362 -22.53 -11.79 -3.03
C PHE A 362 -22.37 -12.18 -4.50
N VAL A 363 -22.13 -11.18 -5.34
CA VAL A 363 -21.88 -11.33 -6.77
C VAL A 363 -20.90 -10.26 -7.22
N SER A 364 -19.98 -10.56 -8.14
CA SER A 364 -18.94 -9.62 -8.55
C SER A 364 -18.15 -9.01 -7.37
N PHE A 365 -17.96 -9.76 -6.28
CA PHE A 365 -17.21 -9.36 -5.11
C PHE A 365 -15.70 -9.40 -5.38
N HIS A 366 -14.96 -8.36 -5.02
CA HIS A 366 -13.50 -8.35 -5.07
C HIS A 366 -12.94 -7.97 -3.71
N CYS A 367 -12.19 -8.89 -3.10
CA CYS A 367 -11.45 -8.64 -1.86
C CYS A 367 -10.12 -7.95 -2.19
N SER A 368 -9.96 -6.69 -1.78
CA SER A 368 -8.79 -5.90 -2.17
C SER A 368 -7.67 -5.85 -1.12
N LYS A 369 -7.94 -6.27 0.11
CA LYS A 369 -7.07 -6.04 1.28
C LYS A 369 -7.14 -7.21 2.25
N ARG A 370 -5.98 -7.58 2.81
CA ARG A 370 -5.86 -8.57 3.90
C ARG A 370 -6.72 -8.22 5.12
N ALA A 371 -6.77 -6.94 5.49
CA ALA A 371 -7.51 -6.47 6.67
C ALA A 371 -9.03 -6.76 6.63
N LEU A 372 -9.58 -7.12 5.47
CA LEU A 372 -10.99 -7.53 5.31
C LEU A 372 -11.23 -9.01 5.64
N LEU A 373 -10.18 -9.77 5.96
CA LEU A 373 -10.25 -11.21 6.20
C LEU A 373 -9.88 -11.52 7.65
N SER A 374 -10.40 -10.72 8.59
CA SER A 374 -10.40 -11.08 10.01
C SER A 374 -11.21 -12.36 10.24
N ASP A 375 -11.01 -13.03 11.37
CA ASP A 375 -11.76 -14.24 11.71
C ASP A 375 -13.28 -14.00 11.66
N GLU A 376 -13.74 -12.87 12.22
CA GLU A 376 -15.15 -12.43 12.15
C GLU A 376 -15.63 -12.24 10.71
N SER A 377 -14.81 -11.63 9.86
CA SER A 377 -15.15 -11.42 8.45
C SER A 377 -15.23 -12.74 7.67
N LEU A 378 -14.36 -13.70 7.99
CA LEU A 378 -14.39 -15.03 7.38
C LEU A 378 -15.62 -15.82 7.82
N GLU A 379 -15.99 -15.75 9.10
CA GLU A 379 -17.26 -16.33 9.59
C GLU A 379 -18.46 -15.71 8.88
N TYR A 380 -18.49 -14.39 8.73
CA TYR A 380 -19.53 -13.68 8.00
C TYR A 380 -19.62 -14.13 6.54
N LEU A 381 -18.48 -14.23 5.84
CA LEU A 381 -18.45 -14.70 4.45
C LEU A 381 -18.92 -16.15 4.33
N ARG A 382 -18.53 -17.05 5.26
CA ARG A 382 -19.03 -18.45 5.26
C ARG A 382 -20.53 -18.52 5.50
N ALA A 383 -21.07 -17.70 6.39
CA ALA A 383 -22.50 -17.64 6.69
C ALA A 383 -23.36 -17.15 5.51
N HIS A 384 -22.74 -16.49 4.52
CA HIS A 384 -23.39 -15.97 3.31
C HIS A 384 -22.89 -16.64 2.02
N ALA A 385 -22.08 -17.69 2.13
CA ALA A 385 -21.51 -18.41 1.01
C ALA A 385 -22.59 -19.20 0.23
N PRO A 386 -22.37 -19.50 -1.07
CA PRO A 386 -21.15 -19.24 -1.85
C PRO A 386 -20.98 -17.78 -2.26
N ILE A 387 -19.73 -17.32 -2.28
CA ILE A 387 -19.37 -15.95 -2.66
C ILE A 387 -19.12 -15.87 -4.17
N GLY A 388 -19.95 -15.12 -4.89
CA GLY A 388 -19.72 -14.81 -6.30
C GLY A 388 -18.63 -13.74 -6.45
N CYS A 389 -17.44 -14.15 -6.85
CA CYS A 389 -16.28 -13.27 -7.00
C CYS A 389 -16.24 -12.60 -8.38
N ARG A 390 -15.64 -11.41 -8.45
CA ARG A 390 -15.45 -10.65 -9.70
C ARG A 390 -14.33 -11.20 -10.57
N ASP A 391 -13.25 -11.68 -9.93
CA ASP A 391 -12.01 -12.13 -10.54
C ASP A 391 -11.55 -13.44 -9.92
N TRP A 392 -10.80 -14.22 -10.70
CA TRP A 392 -10.28 -15.51 -10.25
C TRP A 392 -9.30 -15.38 -9.08
N THR A 393 -8.60 -14.24 -8.96
CA THR A 393 -7.69 -14.00 -7.83
C THR A 393 -8.44 -13.99 -6.50
N THR A 394 -9.62 -13.36 -6.46
CA THR A 394 -10.49 -13.37 -5.26
C THR A 394 -11.07 -14.77 -5.01
N VAL A 395 -11.37 -15.54 -6.05
CA VAL A 395 -11.80 -16.95 -5.90
C VAL A 395 -10.71 -17.77 -5.23
N ASP A 396 -9.50 -17.75 -5.78
CA ASP A 396 -8.36 -18.52 -5.29
C ASP A 396 -8.00 -18.11 -3.84
N LEU A 397 -8.13 -16.82 -3.51
CA LEU A 397 -7.97 -16.27 -2.15
C LEU A 397 -9.03 -16.80 -1.16
N LEU A 398 -10.31 -16.79 -1.53
CA LEU A 398 -11.36 -17.24 -0.62
C LEU A 398 -11.35 -18.76 -0.44
N LEU A 399 -11.04 -19.51 -1.50
CA LEU A 399 -10.91 -20.96 -1.43
C LEU A 399 -9.71 -21.39 -0.56
N SER A 400 -8.59 -20.67 -0.59
CA SER A 400 -7.44 -20.95 0.30
C SER A 400 -7.72 -20.68 1.78
N LEU A 401 -8.86 -20.03 2.08
CA LEU A 401 -9.38 -19.72 3.40
C LEU A 401 -10.65 -20.53 3.76
N ASP A 402 -10.94 -21.58 3.01
CA ASP A 402 -12.12 -22.44 3.19
C ASP A 402 -13.46 -21.69 3.11
N VAL A 403 -13.53 -20.61 2.33
CA VAL A 403 -14.78 -19.91 2.01
C VAL A 403 -15.25 -20.37 0.62
N PRO A 404 -16.42 -21.04 0.50
CA PRO A 404 -16.93 -21.45 -0.81
C PRO A 404 -17.12 -20.23 -1.73
N ALA A 405 -16.45 -20.24 -2.88
CA ALA A 405 -16.44 -19.13 -3.81
C ALA A 405 -16.39 -19.62 -5.27
N PHE A 406 -16.88 -18.79 -6.18
CA PHE A 406 -16.86 -19.08 -7.62
C PHE A 406 -16.69 -17.79 -8.43
N PHE A 407 -16.25 -17.90 -9.68
CA PHE A 407 -16.10 -16.75 -10.57
C PHE A 407 -17.46 -16.37 -11.17
N SER A 408 -18.01 -15.24 -10.73
CA SER A 408 -19.27 -14.69 -11.24
C SER A 408 -19.07 -13.66 -12.36
N GLY A 409 -17.86 -13.11 -12.51
CA GLY A 409 -17.57 -12.01 -13.45
C GLY A 409 -18.07 -10.66 -12.94
N CYS A 410 -18.20 -9.67 -13.83
CA CYS A 410 -18.63 -8.31 -13.44
C CYS A 410 -20.09 -8.03 -13.81
N LEU A 411 -20.85 -7.52 -12.84
CA LEU A 411 -22.26 -7.16 -12.99
C LEU A 411 -22.50 -6.12 -14.08
N THR A 412 -21.53 -5.23 -14.34
CA THR A 412 -21.67 -4.19 -15.39
C THR A 412 -21.79 -4.76 -16.81
N THR A 413 -21.50 -6.04 -17.02
CA THR A 413 -21.79 -6.74 -18.28
C THR A 413 -23.29 -6.76 -18.60
N THR A 414 -24.18 -6.60 -17.62
CA THR A 414 -25.64 -6.62 -17.77
C THR A 414 -26.28 -5.23 -17.79
N VAL A 415 -25.49 -4.16 -17.80
CA VAL A 415 -26.01 -2.78 -17.75
C VAL A 415 -26.96 -2.48 -18.91
N ASN A 416 -26.82 -3.16 -20.05
CA ASN A 416 -27.74 -3.05 -21.20
C ASN A 416 -29.21 -3.35 -20.87
N THR A 417 -29.51 -3.94 -19.71
CA THR A 417 -30.87 -4.27 -19.28
C THR A 417 -31.81 -3.05 -19.31
N VAL A 418 -31.31 -1.88 -18.88
CA VAL A 418 -32.08 -0.62 -18.78
C VAL A 418 -31.73 0.38 -19.90
N PHE A 419 -31.12 -0.09 -20.98
CA PHE A 419 -30.80 0.71 -22.15
C PHE A 419 -31.43 0.07 -23.40
N PRO A 420 -32.65 0.49 -23.79
CA PRO A 420 -33.27 0.09 -25.05
C PRO A 420 -32.39 0.37 -26.25
N ASP A 421 -32.52 -0.42 -27.32
CA ASP A 421 -31.76 -0.21 -28.55
C ASP A 421 -32.01 1.21 -29.10
N LEU A 422 -30.95 1.84 -29.63
CA LEU A 422 -31.05 3.15 -30.25
C LEU A 422 -31.80 3.04 -31.58
N GLU A 423 -32.69 3.99 -31.86
CA GLU A 423 -33.35 4.11 -33.16
C GLU A 423 -32.33 4.41 -34.28
N GLU A 424 -31.37 5.28 -33.98
CA GLU A 424 -30.28 5.66 -34.89
C GLU A 424 -28.93 5.35 -34.25
N LYS A 425 -28.02 4.74 -35.03
CA LYS A 425 -26.64 4.48 -34.60
C LYS A 425 -25.78 5.72 -34.84
N PRO A 426 -24.81 6.01 -33.96
CA PRO A 426 -23.86 7.10 -34.19
C PRO A 426 -23.00 6.85 -35.42
N GLU A 427 -22.56 7.94 -36.05
CA GLU A 427 -21.45 7.90 -37.00
C GLU A 427 -20.17 7.39 -36.32
N PRO A 428 -19.24 6.77 -37.08
CA PRO A 428 -17.99 6.26 -36.53
C PRO A 428 -17.20 7.33 -35.76
N ALA A 429 -16.97 7.10 -34.47
CA ALA A 429 -16.26 8.02 -33.59
C ALA A 429 -15.68 7.31 -32.36
N THR A 430 -14.56 7.82 -31.86
CA THR A 430 -13.82 7.24 -30.73
C THR A 430 -13.72 8.20 -29.55
N VAL A 431 -14.03 7.69 -28.35
CA VAL A 431 -13.80 8.40 -27.08
C VAL A 431 -12.62 7.79 -26.30
N TYR A 432 -11.80 8.63 -25.69
CA TYR A 432 -10.70 8.22 -24.82
C TYR A 432 -11.11 8.51 -23.37
N VAL A 433 -11.11 7.48 -22.53
CA VAL A 433 -11.58 7.57 -21.14
C VAL A 433 -10.49 7.13 -20.19
N ASP A 434 -9.95 8.08 -19.42
CA ASP A 434 -8.88 7.87 -18.46
C ASP A 434 -7.65 7.14 -19.06
N VAL A 435 -7.37 7.38 -20.34
CA VAL A 435 -6.23 6.78 -21.03
C VAL A 435 -4.93 7.36 -20.46
N ALA A 436 -3.97 6.47 -20.23
CA ALA A 436 -2.66 6.82 -19.67
C ALA A 436 -1.47 6.13 -20.36
N ARG A 437 -1.72 5.04 -21.11
CA ARG A 437 -0.67 4.29 -21.82
C ARG A 437 -0.42 4.84 -23.20
N SER A 438 -1.45 4.85 -24.03
CA SER A 438 -1.37 5.40 -25.38
C SER A 438 -1.56 6.92 -25.37
N PRO A 439 -0.85 7.66 -26.23
CA PRO A 439 -1.12 9.08 -26.42
C PRO A 439 -2.53 9.27 -26.99
N VAL A 440 -3.24 10.28 -26.49
CA VAL A 440 -4.54 10.66 -27.03
C VAL A 440 -4.29 11.46 -28.31
N PRO A 441 -4.91 11.11 -29.46
CA PRO A 441 -4.71 11.83 -30.71
C PRO A 441 -5.11 13.30 -30.62
N GLU A 442 -4.46 14.13 -31.43
CA GLU A 442 -4.77 15.56 -31.51
C GLU A 442 -6.25 15.78 -31.89
N GLY A 443 -6.92 16.70 -31.19
CA GLY A 443 -8.35 16.97 -31.38
C GLY A 443 -9.30 16.05 -30.60
N HIS A 444 -8.80 15.02 -29.90
CA HIS A 444 -9.63 14.16 -29.03
C HIS A 444 -9.49 14.53 -27.55
N GLU A 445 -10.60 14.44 -26.81
CA GLU A 445 -10.61 14.62 -25.36
C GLU A 445 -10.28 13.32 -24.62
N ASN A 446 -9.60 13.45 -23.47
CA ASN A 446 -9.42 12.36 -22.50
C ASN A 446 -10.38 12.56 -21.32
N VAL A 447 -11.56 11.97 -21.42
CA VAL A 447 -12.65 12.13 -20.45
C VAL A 447 -12.29 11.42 -19.15
N LYS A 448 -12.66 12.03 -18.01
CA LYS A 448 -12.48 11.47 -16.68
C LYS A 448 -13.77 10.86 -16.16
N GLN A 449 -13.69 9.65 -15.60
CA GLN A 449 -14.78 9.04 -14.82
C GLN A 449 -14.61 9.23 -13.30
N SER A 450 -13.53 9.87 -12.88
CA SER A 450 -13.31 10.27 -11.48
C SER A 450 -13.32 11.78 -11.37
N TYR A 451 -14.32 12.34 -10.69
CA TYR A 451 -14.47 13.78 -10.51
C TYR A 451 -15.16 14.14 -9.20
N GLY A 452 -14.79 15.29 -8.63
CA GLY A 452 -15.20 15.70 -7.28
C GLY A 452 -16.70 15.94 -7.10
N GLU A 453 -17.44 16.20 -8.18
CA GLU A 453 -18.90 16.44 -8.13
C GLU A 453 -19.68 15.21 -7.65
N VAL A 454 -19.17 13.99 -7.86
CA VAL A 454 -19.80 12.76 -7.35
C VAL A 454 -20.02 12.82 -5.84
N LYS A 455 -19.10 13.43 -5.09
CA LYS A 455 -19.22 13.60 -3.62
C LYS A 455 -20.16 14.70 -3.18
N LYS A 456 -20.56 15.60 -4.09
CA LYS A 456 -21.38 16.77 -3.76
C LYS A 456 -22.85 16.52 -4.03
N ARG A 457 -23.15 15.55 -4.89
CA ARG A 457 -24.51 15.13 -5.24
C ARG A 457 -25.02 14.09 -4.25
N ASP A 458 -26.34 13.99 -4.16
CA ASP A 458 -27.00 12.87 -3.51
C ASP A 458 -26.95 11.61 -4.39
N PHE A 459 -27.44 10.49 -3.85
CA PHE A 459 -27.52 9.21 -4.52
C PHE A 459 -28.22 9.33 -5.89
N THR A 460 -29.44 9.87 -5.91
CA THR A 460 -30.29 9.95 -7.10
C THR A 460 -29.65 10.76 -8.23
N ALA A 461 -29.06 11.91 -7.91
CA ALA A 461 -28.37 12.73 -8.90
C ALA A 461 -27.12 12.03 -9.47
N ASN A 462 -26.39 11.24 -8.66
CA ASN A 462 -25.30 10.42 -9.16
C ASN A 462 -25.78 9.24 -10.02
N MET A 463 -26.93 8.65 -9.69
CA MET A 463 -27.54 7.59 -10.50
C MET A 463 -27.99 8.09 -11.88
N TRP A 464 -28.57 9.29 -11.96
CA TRP A 464 -28.87 9.95 -13.24
C TRP A 464 -27.60 10.29 -14.03
N ASP A 465 -26.54 10.79 -13.38
CA ASP A 465 -25.25 11.05 -14.04
C ASP A 465 -24.65 9.76 -14.61
N ALA A 466 -24.75 8.63 -13.91
CA ALA A 466 -24.32 7.32 -14.44
C ALA A 466 -25.09 6.92 -15.71
N VAL A 467 -26.39 7.17 -15.75
CA VAL A 467 -27.22 6.97 -16.96
C VAL A 467 -26.78 7.92 -18.08
N GLU A 468 -26.60 9.21 -17.80
CA GLU A 468 -26.23 10.22 -18.78
C GLU A 468 -24.85 9.98 -19.39
N VAL A 469 -23.87 9.57 -18.57
CA VAL A 469 -22.53 9.18 -19.03
C VAL A 469 -22.61 8.03 -20.03
N LEU A 470 -23.38 6.99 -19.73
CA LEU A 470 -23.55 5.83 -20.61
C LEU A 470 -24.37 6.15 -21.87
N GLU A 471 -25.42 6.96 -21.76
CA GLU A 471 -26.18 7.49 -22.90
C GLU A 471 -25.28 8.34 -23.81
N ARG A 472 -24.46 9.23 -23.24
CA ARG A 472 -23.48 10.03 -23.98
C ARG A 472 -22.52 9.13 -24.75
N TYR A 473 -22.03 8.06 -24.13
CA TYR A 473 -21.10 7.15 -24.81
C TYR A 473 -21.76 6.47 -26.01
N ARG A 474 -22.90 5.79 -25.80
CA ARG A 474 -23.54 5.01 -26.87
C ARG A 474 -24.18 5.85 -27.98
N ARG A 475 -24.58 7.10 -27.70
CA ARG A 475 -25.19 7.99 -28.70
C ARG A 475 -24.20 8.75 -29.57
N ASN A 476 -22.94 8.87 -29.13
CA ASN A 476 -21.95 9.71 -29.82
C ASN A 476 -20.72 8.95 -30.33
N TYR A 477 -20.51 7.70 -29.89
CA TYR A 477 -19.29 6.96 -30.20
C TYR A 477 -19.59 5.50 -30.56
N THR A 478 -18.77 4.95 -31.45
CA THR A 478 -18.75 3.54 -31.83
C THR A 478 -17.62 2.78 -31.12
N ASP A 479 -16.57 3.50 -30.72
CA ASP A 479 -15.34 2.94 -30.17
C ASP A 479 -14.91 3.67 -28.87
N VAL A 480 -14.32 2.94 -27.92
CA VAL A 480 -13.81 3.44 -26.65
C VAL A 480 -12.38 2.97 -26.44
N VAL A 481 -11.47 3.86 -26.03
CA VAL A 481 -10.14 3.48 -25.53
C VAL A 481 -10.09 3.82 -24.04
N THR A 482 -9.75 2.86 -23.18
CA THR A 482 -9.78 3.11 -21.73
C THR A 482 -8.82 2.27 -20.90
N THR A 483 -8.38 2.82 -19.76
CA THR A 483 -7.66 2.08 -18.71
C THR A 483 -8.59 1.51 -17.62
N ARG A 484 -9.90 1.83 -17.66
CA ARG A 484 -10.86 1.49 -16.59
C ARG A 484 -11.72 0.29 -16.94
N LEU A 485 -11.68 -0.73 -16.08
CA LEU A 485 -12.58 -1.89 -16.15
C LEU A 485 -14.07 -1.49 -16.16
N HIS A 486 -14.44 -0.51 -15.33
CA HIS A 486 -15.80 0.04 -15.24
C HIS A 486 -16.18 1.03 -16.34
N CYS A 487 -15.29 1.25 -17.32
CA CYS A 487 -15.66 1.85 -18.59
C CYS A 487 -15.75 0.73 -19.65
N TYR A 488 -14.77 -0.17 -19.67
CA TYR A 488 -14.67 -1.27 -20.62
C TYR A 488 -15.90 -2.18 -20.64
N LEU A 489 -16.23 -2.82 -19.52
CA LEU A 489 -17.30 -3.82 -19.49
C LEU A 489 -18.70 -3.22 -19.74
N PRO A 490 -19.10 -2.08 -19.12
CA PRO A 490 -20.42 -1.51 -19.40
C PRO A 490 -20.55 -0.96 -20.83
N THR A 491 -19.51 -0.36 -21.41
CA THR A 491 -19.61 0.14 -22.80
C THR A 491 -19.63 -1.00 -23.81
N THR A 492 -18.91 -2.10 -23.55
CA THR A 492 -19.03 -3.34 -24.34
C THR A 492 -20.44 -3.91 -24.26
N SER A 493 -21.08 -3.89 -23.07
CA SER A 493 -22.48 -4.31 -22.88
C SER A 493 -23.46 -3.51 -23.74
N LEU A 494 -23.17 -2.22 -23.96
CA LEU A 494 -23.95 -1.31 -24.80
C LEU A 494 -23.62 -1.42 -26.31
N GLY A 495 -22.71 -2.33 -26.69
CA GLY A 495 -22.39 -2.63 -28.09
C GLY A 495 -21.25 -1.80 -28.68
N LEU A 496 -20.51 -1.03 -27.87
CA LEU A 496 -19.33 -0.30 -28.34
C LEU A 496 -18.13 -1.25 -28.46
N LYS A 497 -17.23 -0.96 -29.41
CA LYS A 497 -15.94 -1.63 -29.50
C LYS A 497 -14.98 -0.99 -28.50
N VAL A 498 -14.25 -1.79 -27.72
CA VAL A 498 -13.37 -1.24 -26.69
C VAL A 498 -11.94 -1.74 -26.85
N ASP A 499 -11.00 -0.80 -26.89
CA ASP A 499 -9.58 -1.05 -26.66
C ASP A 499 -9.26 -0.84 -25.17
N PHE A 500 -9.08 -1.95 -24.45
CA PHE A 500 -8.76 -1.93 -23.04
C PHE A 500 -7.24 -1.97 -22.82
N GLU A 501 -6.72 -0.87 -22.28
CA GLU A 501 -5.31 -0.61 -22.03
C GLU A 501 -5.08 -0.26 -20.53
N PRO A 502 -5.22 -1.21 -19.59
CA PRO A 502 -5.04 -0.91 -18.18
C PRO A 502 -3.63 -0.42 -17.87
N LYS A 503 -3.45 0.33 -16.77
CA LYS A 503 -2.12 0.81 -16.34
C LYS A 503 -1.11 -0.31 -16.12
N ASN A 504 -1.59 -1.48 -15.68
CA ASN A 504 -0.84 -2.71 -15.55
C ASN A 504 -1.77 -3.87 -15.97
N ASN A 505 -1.37 -4.66 -16.96
CA ASN A 505 -2.15 -5.81 -17.44
C ASN A 505 -2.17 -6.94 -16.40
N ALA A 506 -1.11 -7.08 -15.59
CA ALA A 506 -0.98 -8.07 -14.53
C ALA A 506 -1.75 -7.71 -13.24
N ASP A 507 -2.61 -6.69 -13.27
CA ASP A 507 -3.43 -6.32 -12.11
C ASP A 507 -4.42 -7.45 -11.76
N VAL A 508 -4.40 -7.87 -10.50
CA VAL A 508 -5.26 -8.94 -9.94
C VAL A 508 -6.73 -8.82 -10.31
N ARG A 509 -7.23 -7.58 -10.48
CA ARG A 509 -8.64 -7.27 -10.74
C ARG A 509 -9.10 -7.66 -12.14
N PHE A 510 -8.17 -7.93 -13.06
CA PHE A 510 -8.48 -8.27 -14.44
C PHE A 510 -8.37 -9.77 -14.72
N ASN A 511 -8.01 -10.59 -13.72
CA ASN A 511 -7.93 -12.03 -13.87
C ASN A 511 -9.32 -12.63 -14.17
N GLY A 512 -9.51 -13.13 -15.39
CA GLY A 512 -10.81 -13.58 -15.93
C GLY A 512 -11.65 -12.49 -16.61
N LEU A 513 -11.17 -11.24 -16.67
CA LEU A 513 -11.87 -10.09 -17.26
C LEU A 513 -11.02 -9.34 -18.29
N PHE A 514 -9.74 -9.66 -18.45
CA PHE A 514 -8.85 -8.96 -19.36
C PHE A 514 -9.16 -9.34 -20.82
N ARG A 515 -9.57 -8.35 -21.62
CA ARG A 515 -9.75 -8.47 -23.09
C ARG A 515 -10.57 -9.70 -23.51
N LEU A 516 -11.76 -9.82 -22.91
CA LEU A 516 -12.73 -10.88 -23.23
C LEU A 516 -13.06 -10.92 -24.72
N SER A 517 -13.18 -12.13 -25.26
CA SER A 517 -13.81 -12.33 -26.56
C SER A 517 -15.31 -11.99 -26.49
N THR A 518 -15.96 -11.78 -27.64
CA THR A 518 -17.41 -11.57 -27.68
C THR A 518 -18.18 -12.75 -27.08
N GLU A 519 -17.73 -13.98 -27.36
CA GLU A 519 -18.34 -15.21 -26.84
C GLU A 519 -18.22 -15.28 -25.31
N ASP A 520 -17.02 -15.04 -24.76
CA ASP A 520 -16.80 -15.06 -23.30
C ASP A 520 -17.61 -13.97 -22.59
N PHE A 521 -17.69 -12.78 -23.21
CA PHE A 521 -18.47 -11.66 -22.67
C PHE A 521 -19.97 -11.99 -22.65
N ASP A 522 -20.52 -12.54 -23.74
CA ASP A 522 -21.94 -12.86 -23.85
C ASP A 522 -22.33 -14.04 -22.96
N ALA A 523 -21.45 -15.03 -22.82
CA ALA A 523 -21.60 -16.13 -21.87
C ALA A 523 -21.64 -15.62 -20.43
N MET A 524 -20.69 -14.76 -20.05
CA MET A 524 -20.66 -14.12 -18.72
C MET A 524 -21.92 -13.32 -18.43
N ARG A 525 -22.36 -12.49 -19.40
CA ARG A 525 -23.57 -11.68 -19.30
C ARG A 525 -24.82 -12.53 -19.09
N SER A 526 -24.96 -13.60 -19.87
CA SER A 526 -26.13 -14.47 -19.80
C SER A 526 -26.17 -15.23 -18.49
N ALA A 527 -25.05 -15.85 -18.10
CA ALA A 527 -24.95 -16.56 -16.84
C ALA A 527 -25.19 -15.64 -15.63
N MET A 528 -24.76 -14.37 -15.68
CA MET A 528 -25.06 -13.39 -14.62
C MET A 528 -26.57 -13.18 -14.43
N ARG A 529 -27.34 -13.07 -15.52
CA ARG A 529 -28.80 -12.95 -15.45
C ARG A 529 -29.45 -14.23 -14.96
N ASP A 530 -28.99 -15.37 -15.46
CA ASP A 530 -29.58 -16.69 -15.18
C ASP A 530 -29.39 -17.08 -13.70
N ARG A 531 -28.24 -16.72 -13.10
CA ARG A 531 -27.98 -16.95 -11.67
C ARG A 531 -28.86 -16.11 -10.75
N LEU A 532 -29.03 -14.83 -11.07
CA LEU A 532 -29.75 -13.89 -10.20
C LEU A 532 -31.27 -13.99 -10.34
N GLU A 533 -31.78 -14.47 -11.49
CA GLU A 533 -33.21 -14.61 -11.75
C GLU A 533 -33.99 -15.41 -10.70
N PRO A 534 -33.66 -16.68 -10.40
CA PRO A 534 -34.40 -17.47 -9.43
C PRO A 534 -34.27 -16.93 -8.00
N VAL A 535 -33.14 -16.31 -7.66
CA VAL A 535 -32.88 -15.76 -6.32
C VAL A 535 -33.73 -14.52 -6.09
N LEU A 536 -33.73 -13.55 -7.01
CA LEU A 536 -34.57 -12.36 -6.90
C LEU A 536 -36.06 -12.71 -6.94
N THR A 537 -36.44 -13.69 -7.76
CA THR A 537 -37.81 -14.25 -7.75
C THR A 537 -38.18 -14.74 -6.35
N ALA A 538 -37.33 -15.56 -5.71
CA ALA A 538 -37.57 -16.07 -4.36
C ALA A 538 -37.67 -14.95 -3.31
N ILE A 539 -36.83 -13.92 -3.42
CA ILE A 539 -36.86 -12.73 -2.54
C ILE A 539 -38.21 -12.01 -2.66
N PHE A 540 -38.63 -11.69 -3.88
CA PHE A 540 -39.89 -10.95 -4.11
C PHE A 540 -41.15 -11.82 -3.93
N GLU A 541 -41.03 -13.15 -3.99
CA GLU A 541 -42.05 -14.10 -3.51
C GLU A 541 -42.11 -14.18 -1.97
N LYS A 542 -41.26 -13.44 -1.25
CA LYS A 542 -41.20 -13.39 0.21
C LYS A 542 -40.89 -14.74 0.85
N LYS A 543 -40.07 -15.55 0.19
CA LYS A 543 -39.54 -16.78 0.79
C LYS A 543 -38.66 -16.46 1.99
N SER A 544 -38.52 -17.44 2.88
CA SER A 544 -37.64 -17.28 4.05
C SER A 544 -36.18 -17.10 3.63
N ARG A 545 -35.39 -16.50 4.53
CA ARG A 545 -33.94 -16.31 4.34
C ARG A 545 -33.26 -17.61 3.89
N ASP A 546 -33.55 -18.70 4.57
CA ASP A 546 -32.91 -20.01 4.32
C ASP A 546 -33.30 -20.58 2.95
N GLU A 547 -34.55 -20.42 2.51
CA GLU A 547 -35.00 -20.85 1.18
C GLU A 547 -34.34 -20.05 0.05
N VAL A 548 -34.11 -18.75 0.24
CA VAL A 548 -33.40 -17.91 -0.72
C VAL A 548 -31.93 -18.33 -0.82
N TYR A 549 -31.24 -18.52 0.31
CA TYR A 549 -29.85 -19.01 0.30
C TYR A 549 -29.72 -20.45 -0.21
N GLU A 550 -30.71 -21.32 0.03
CA GLU A 550 -30.78 -22.64 -0.60
C GLU A 550 -30.91 -22.53 -2.12
N THR A 551 -31.77 -21.63 -2.59
CA THR A 551 -31.92 -21.35 -4.03
C THR A 551 -30.61 -20.87 -4.63
N TRP A 552 -29.90 -19.97 -3.94
CA TRP A 552 -28.58 -19.49 -4.35
C TRP A 552 -27.56 -20.64 -4.44
N ARG A 553 -27.41 -21.41 -3.34
CA ARG A 553 -26.50 -22.56 -3.25
C ARG A 553 -26.69 -23.54 -4.40
N ARG A 554 -27.94 -23.98 -4.63
CA ARG A 554 -28.27 -24.91 -5.71
C ARG A 554 -28.00 -24.33 -7.09
N THR A 555 -28.23 -23.03 -7.29
CA THR A 555 -28.07 -22.38 -8.60
C THR A 555 -26.61 -22.32 -9.04
N VAL A 556 -25.68 -22.12 -8.10
CA VAL A 556 -24.26 -21.91 -8.40
C VAL A 556 -23.37 -23.12 -8.07
N GLU A 557 -23.94 -24.21 -7.56
CA GLU A 557 -23.22 -25.43 -7.17
C GLU A 557 -22.23 -25.92 -8.26
N PRO A 558 -22.60 -26.04 -9.56
CA PRO A 558 -21.67 -26.49 -10.59
C PRO A 558 -20.42 -25.62 -10.74
N GLU A 559 -20.56 -24.31 -10.52
CA GLU A 559 -19.47 -23.34 -10.67
C GLU A 559 -18.55 -23.31 -9.45
N VAL A 560 -19.12 -23.52 -8.27
CA VAL A 560 -18.34 -23.73 -7.03
C VAL A 560 -17.48 -24.98 -7.18
N GLU A 561 -18.04 -26.08 -7.67
CA GLU A 561 -17.27 -27.31 -7.90
C GLU A 561 -16.20 -27.12 -8.97
N ALA A 562 -16.50 -26.42 -10.07
CA ALA A 562 -15.51 -26.08 -11.09
C ALA A 562 -14.38 -25.18 -10.54
N ALA A 563 -14.72 -24.21 -9.68
CA ALA A 563 -13.75 -23.34 -9.03
C ALA A 563 -12.84 -24.11 -8.07
N ARG A 564 -13.39 -25.01 -7.25
CA ARG A 564 -12.62 -25.91 -6.38
C ARG A 564 -11.68 -26.80 -7.17
N ALA A 565 -12.17 -27.42 -8.24
CA ALA A 565 -11.35 -28.26 -9.12
C ALA A 565 -10.22 -27.47 -9.79
N ARG A 566 -10.50 -26.24 -10.23
CA ARG A 566 -9.48 -25.34 -10.80
C ARG A 566 -8.42 -24.96 -9.77
N HIS A 567 -8.83 -24.60 -8.55
CA HIS A 567 -7.94 -24.20 -7.46
C HIS A 567 -7.02 -25.35 -7.00
N ALA A 568 -7.58 -26.55 -6.87
CA ALA A 568 -6.84 -27.75 -6.47
C ALA A 568 -5.86 -28.26 -7.54
N ARG A 569 -5.97 -27.80 -8.79
CA ARG A 569 -5.09 -28.23 -9.87
C ARG A 569 -3.71 -27.60 -9.71
N ARG A 570 -2.70 -28.45 -9.53
CA ARG A 570 -1.29 -28.04 -9.48
C ARG A 570 -0.89 -27.24 -10.73
N VAL A 571 -0.17 -26.14 -10.52
CA VAL A 571 0.41 -25.35 -11.61
C VAL A 571 1.67 -26.03 -12.09
N GLU A 572 1.75 -26.28 -13.40
CA GLU A 572 2.95 -26.85 -14.01
C GLU A 572 3.94 -25.72 -14.30
N ILE A 573 5.12 -25.80 -13.67
CA ILE A 573 6.22 -24.87 -13.90
C ILE A 573 7.25 -25.60 -14.77
N PRO A 574 7.60 -25.07 -15.95
CA PRO A 574 8.64 -25.66 -16.79
C PRO A 574 9.97 -25.74 -16.03
N ALA A 575 10.75 -26.79 -16.28
CA ALA A 575 12.10 -26.88 -15.73
C ALA A 575 12.95 -25.68 -16.17
N ALA A 576 13.81 -25.20 -15.28
CA ALA A 576 14.73 -24.12 -15.59
C ALA A 576 15.74 -24.54 -16.67
N GLY A 577 16.29 -23.58 -17.40
CA GLY A 577 17.27 -23.85 -18.47
C GLY A 577 18.58 -24.50 -18.00
N ALA A 578 18.85 -24.52 -16.69
CA ALA A 578 19.93 -25.26 -16.05
C ALA A 578 19.60 -25.60 -14.59
N THR A 579 20.14 -26.72 -14.10
CA THR A 579 20.14 -27.06 -12.67
C THR A 579 21.17 -26.25 -11.90
N ALA A 580 21.00 -26.12 -10.58
CA ALA A 580 21.94 -25.48 -9.68
C ALA A 580 23.36 -26.07 -9.83
N ALA A 581 23.48 -27.41 -9.89
CA ALA A 581 24.75 -28.10 -10.09
C ALA A 581 25.43 -27.73 -11.43
N GLN A 582 24.65 -27.61 -12.51
CA GLN A 582 25.18 -27.19 -13.81
C GLN A 582 25.63 -25.74 -13.83
N LEU A 583 24.96 -24.86 -13.08
CA LEU A 583 25.31 -23.44 -12.99
C LEU A 583 26.62 -23.21 -12.23
N VAL A 584 26.85 -23.96 -11.15
CA VAL A 584 28.06 -23.81 -10.32
C VAL A 584 29.23 -24.67 -10.78
N SER A 585 29.05 -25.53 -11.79
CA SER A 585 30.05 -26.52 -12.22
C SER A 585 31.43 -25.95 -12.61
N THR A 586 31.50 -24.68 -13.04
CA THR A 586 32.74 -23.98 -13.41
C THR A 586 33.32 -23.13 -12.28
N VAL A 587 32.61 -23.03 -11.15
CA VAL A 587 33.04 -22.24 -10.00
C VAL A 587 34.06 -23.06 -9.21
N SER A 588 35.25 -22.50 -9.03
CA SER A 588 36.26 -23.08 -8.15
C SER A 588 35.91 -22.73 -6.71
N VAL A 589 35.44 -23.73 -5.95
CA VAL A 589 35.13 -23.57 -4.53
C VAL A 589 36.38 -23.91 -3.71
N PRO A 590 36.88 -23.00 -2.85
CA PRO A 590 37.99 -23.32 -1.93
C PRO A 590 37.64 -24.51 -1.04
N SER A 591 38.56 -25.46 -0.83
CA SER A 591 38.31 -26.60 0.05
C SER A 591 38.10 -26.15 1.50
N ALA A 592 37.01 -26.58 2.11
CA ALA A 592 36.88 -26.57 3.56
C ALA A 592 37.51 -27.85 4.10
N ASP A 593 38.47 -27.76 5.02
CA ASP A 593 38.91 -28.95 5.75
C ASP A 593 37.75 -29.44 6.62
N ALA A 594 37.47 -30.74 6.56
CA ALA A 594 36.41 -31.38 7.33
C ALA A 594 36.81 -31.37 8.81
N GLN A 595 36.01 -30.70 9.66
CA GLN A 595 36.18 -30.54 11.11
C GLN A 595 37.19 -29.47 11.56
N ASP A 596 36.86 -28.22 11.26
CA ASP A 596 37.29 -27.11 12.11
C ASP A 596 36.08 -26.69 12.95
N ASP A 597 36.25 -26.42 14.24
CA ASP A 597 35.21 -25.95 15.16
C ASP A 597 34.78 -24.50 14.87
N ALA A 598 34.82 -24.11 13.60
CA ALA A 598 34.59 -22.75 13.14
C ALA A 598 33.12 -22.52 12.80
N ILE A 599 32.63 -21.32 13.08
CA ILE A 599 31.31 -20.86 12.63
C ILE A 599 31.46 -20.25 11.23
N ASP A 600 30.67 -20.76 10.30
CA ASP A 600 30.65 -20.29 8.92
C ASP A 600 29.75 -19.06 8.77
N VAL A 601 30.31 -17.95 8.29
CA VAL A 601 29.58 -16.72 7.96
C VAL A 601 29.65 -16.45 6.46
N VAL A 602 28.55 -16.02 5.86
CA VAL A 602 28.44 -15.75 4.42
C VAL A 602 28.16 -14.27 4.18
N LEU A 603 28.88 -13.67 3.23
CA LEU A 603 28.64 -12.31 2.76
C LEU A 603 28.49 -12.28 1.23
N THR A 604 27.55 -11.47 0.76
CA THR A 604 27.24 -11.29 -0.68
C THR A 604 27.36 -9.81 -1.06
N PRO A 605 28.56 -9.22 -1.05
CA PRO A 605 28.75 -7.79 -1.25
C PRO A 605 28.37 -7.33 -2.67
N THR A 606 27.79 -6.14 -2.79
CA THR A 606 27.75 -5.43 -4.07
C THR A 606 29.14 -4.87 -4.43
N PRO A 607 29.42 -4.52 -5.69
CA PRO A 607 30.70 -3.93 -6.08
C PRO A 607 31.08 -2.68 -5.27
N LYS A 608 30.10 -1.88 -4.85
CA LYS A 608 30.32 -0.67 -4.05
C LYS A 608 30.66 -0.95 -2.57
N GLN A 609 30.39 -2.17 -2.10
CA GLN A 609 30.59 -2.60 -0.72
C GLN A 609 31.90 -3.35 -0.49
N LEU A 610 32.63 -3.75 -1.56
CA LEU A 610 33.86 -4.56 -1.43
C LEU A 610 34.90 -3.92 -0.52
N GLY A 611 35.15 -2.62 -0.66
CA GLY A 611 36.08 -1.86 0.20
C GLY A 611 35.56 -1.61 1.63
N ARG A 612 34.44 -2.22 2.02
CA ARG A 612 33.76 -2.04 3.31
C ARG A 612 33.54 -3.38 4.05
N LEU A 613 34.18 -4.46 3.61
CA LEU A 613 34.03 -5.80 4.19
C LEU A 613 34.73 -5.96 5.55
N ALA A 614 35.92 -5.36 5.72
CA ALA A 614 36.74 -5.57 6.92
C ALA A 614 36.02 -5.27 8.25
N PRO A 615 35.21 -4.19 8.38
CA PRO A 615 34.61 -3.85 9.67
C PRO A 615 33.58 -4.86 10.17
N VAL A 616 32.69 -5.35 9.32
CA VAL A 616 31.72 -6.39 9.71
C VAL A 616 32.43 -7.68 10.10
N LEU A 617 33.43 -8.08 9.31
CA LEU A 617 34.22 -9.29 9.56
C LEU A 617 35.01 -9.23 10.88
N ARG A 618 35.67 -8.10 11.15
CA ARG A 618 36.39 -7.88 12.42
C ARG A 618 35.43 -7.81 13.60
N SER A 619 34.29 -7.14 13.45
CA SER A 619 33.29 -7.08 14.53
C SER A 619 32.74 -8.46 14.89
N ALA A 620 32.53 -9.32 13.89
CA ALA A 620 32.13 -10.71 14.10
C ALA A 620 33.25 -11.51 14.80
N ALA A 621 34.49 -11.42 14.31
CA ALA A 621 35.61 -12.17 14.86
C ALA A 621 35.94 -11.77 16.30
N ASP A 622 35.89 -10.48 16.64
CA ASP A 622 36.20 -9.99 17.99
C ASP A 622 35.16 -10.40 19.05
N HIS A 623 33.91 -10.69 18.64
CA HIS A 623 32.82 -11.01 19.57
C HIS A 623 32.41 -12.47 19.58
N THR A 624 32.94 -13.29 18.67
CA THR A 624 32.59 -14.72 18.59
C THR A 624 33.62 -15.55 19.33
N SER A 625 33.17 -16.45 20.21
CA SER A 625 34.08 -17.26 21.04
C SER A 625 34.77 -18.38 20.28
N ARG A 626 34.14 -18.87 19.20
CA ARG A 626 34.66 -19.89 18.29
C ARG A 626 35.34 -19.24 17.08
N PRO A 627 36.33 -19.91 16.44
CA PRO A 627 36.93 -19.42 15.20
C PRO A 627 35.88 -19.11 14.14
N LEU A 628 36.11 -18.10 13.31
CA LEU A 628 35.21 -17.77 12.21
C LEU A 628 35.82 -18.17 10.87
N ARG A 629 34.95 -18.69 9.98
CA ARG A 629 35.25 -18.85 8.56
C ARG A 629 34.29 -18.00 7.74
N ALA A 630 34.84 -17.03 7.02
CA ALA A 630 34.06 -16.11 6.20
C ALA A 630 34.08 -16.52 4.72
N TRP A 631 32.92 -16.83 4.17
CA TRP A 631 32.69 -17.09 2.76
C TRP A 631 32.17 -15.83 2.08
N VAL A 632 33.01 -15.20 1.26
CA VAL A 632 32.58 -14.05 0.45
C VAL A 632 32.25 -14.54 -0.96
N VAL A 633 30.97 -14.49 -1.31
CA VAL A 633 30.43 -14.88 -2.62
C VAL A 633 30.27 -13.63 -3.46
N SER A 634 31.08 -13.50 -4.51
CA SER A 634 31.16 -12.27 -5.30
C SER A 634 31.58 -12.53 -6.74
N ARG A 635 31.04 -11.73 -7.65
CA ARG A 635 31.46 -11.69 -9.08
C ARG A 635 32.65 -10.76 -9.32
N ALA A 636 32.99 -9.95 -8.33
CA ALA A 636 34.14 -9.06 -8.40
C ALA A 636 35.37 -9.78 -7.84
N PRO A 637 36.59 -9.40 -8.27
CA PRO A 637 37.81 -9.92 -7.68
C PRO A 637 37.92 -9.52 -6.20
N ARG A 638 38.62 -10.36 -5.44
CA ARG A 638 38.99 -10.06 -4.05
C ARG A 638 39.85 -8.79 -4.00
N PRO A 639 39.55 -7.82 -3.11
CA PRO A 639 40.45 -6.69 -2.89
C PRO A 639 41.79 -7.16 -2.29
N ASP A 640 42.91 -6.69 -2.86
CA ASP A 640 44.26 -7.07 -2.45
C ASP A 640 44.59 -6.71 -0.99
N ASP A 641 43.97 -5.63 -0.49
CA ASP A 641 44.14 -5.09 0.85
C ASP A 641 43.20 -5.72 1.90
N LEU A 642 42.31 -6.63 1.50
CA LEU A 642 41.37 -7.27 2.41
C LEU A 642 42.05 -8.39 3.23
N HIS A 643 42.41 -8.04 4.47
CA HIS A 643 42.92 -8.94 5.49
C HIS A 643 42.27 -8.69 6.85
N VAL A 644 41.94 -9.76 7.57
CA VAL A 644 41.41 -9.72 8.93
C VAL A 644 42.14 -10.79 9.73
N ASP A 645 42.85 -10.37 10.78
CA ASP A 645 43.64 -11.27 11.62
C ASP A 645 42.75 -12.33 12.30
N GLY A 646 43.20 -13.58 12.34
CA GLY A 646 42.49 -14.67 13.02
C GLY A 646 41.21 -15.17 12.33
N LEU A 647 40.87 -14.65 11.14
CA LEU A 647 39.70 -15.06 10.35
C LEU A 647 40.10 -15.91 9.15
N ASP A 648 39.49 -17.08 8.96
CA ASP A 648 39.63 -17.86 7.72
C ASP A 648 38.76 -17.24 6.61
N LEU A 649 39.36 -16.38 5.78
CA LEU A 649 38.66 -15.69 4.70
C LEU A 649 38.75 -16.45 3.37
N ARG A 650 37.62 -16.97 2.91
CA ARG A 650 37.43 -17.70 1.65
C ARG A 650 36.67 -16.86 0.62
N TRP A 651 37.16 -16.85 -0.61
CA TRP A 651 36.54 -16.13 -1.73
C TRP A 651 35.96 -17.10 -2.75
N ILE A 652 34.69 -16.94 -3.09
CA ILE A 652 34.01 -17.71 -4.14
C ILE A 652 33.71 -16.76 -5.30
N ASP A 653 34.45 -16.93 -6.40
CA ASP A 653 34.27 -16.15 -7.62
C ASP A 653 33.12 -16.73 -8.47
N THR A 654 31.99 -16.01 -8.48
CA THR A 654 30.79 -16.38 -9.24
C THR A 654 30.70 -15.70 -10.61
N SER A 655 31.77 -15.03 -11.09
CA SER A 655 31.79 -14.33 -12.37
C SER A 655 31.53 -15.25 -13.58
N SER A 656 31.84 -16.55 -13.44
CA SER A 656 31.57 -17.57 -14.47
C SER A 656 30.12 -18.06 -14.51
N ILE A 657 29.29 -17.76 -13.51
CA ILE A 657 27.88 -18.17 -13.49
C ILE A 657 27.08 -17.33 -14.48
N ASP A 658 26.64 -17.97 -15.55
CA ASP A 658 25.79 -17.37 -16.58
C ASP A 658 24.32 -17.35 -16.16
N ALA A 659 23.86 -16.21 -15.64
CA ALA A 659 22.46 -16.00 -15.26
C ALA A 659 21.50 -16.07 -16.46
N GLY A 660 22.00 -15.89 -17.70
CA GLY A 660 21.22 -16.03 -18.92
C GLY A 660 20.71 -17.45 -19.17
N ARG A 661 21.36 -18.47 -18.61
CA ARG A 661 20.93 -19.88 -18.71
C ARG A 661 19.62 -20.18 -17.98
N VAL A 662 19.20 -19.31 -17.06
CA VAL A 662 17.98 -19.45 -16.26
C VAL A 662 17.15 -18.15 -16.25
N GLY A 663 17.43 -17.23 -17.18
CA GLY A 663 16.66 -15.99 -17.34
C GLY A 663 16.64 -15.03 -16.13
N VAL A 664 17.52 -15.21 -15.13
CA VAL A 664 17.55 -14.40 -13.91
C VAL A 664 18.23 -13.06 -14.17
N ARG A 665 17.53 -11.95 -13.87
CA ARG A 665 17.99 -10.59 -14.21
C ARG A 665 19.01 -10.01 -13.25
N ASP A 666 18.90 -10.33 -11.96
CA ASP A 666 19.87 -9.90 -10.95
C ASP A 666 20.84 -11.06 -10.67
N PRO A 667 22.10 -10.96 -11.13
CA PRO A 667 23.06 -12.03 -10.93
C PRO A 667 23.41 -12.25 -9.45
N ARG A 668 23.27 -11.23 -8.58
CA ARG A 668 23.47 -11.40 -7.14
C ARG A 668 22.33 -12.20 -6.50
N ALA A 669 21.10 -11.98 -6.94
CA ALA A 669 19.95 -12.77 -6.49
C ALA A 669 20.12 -14.25 -6.87
N LEU A 670 20.66 -14.53 -8.08
CA LEU A 670 21.03 -15.88 -8.48
C LEU A 670 22.09 -16.48 -7.56
N ASP A 671 23.18 -15.75 -7.29
CA ASP A 671 24.25 -16.23 -6.41
C ASP A 671 23.73 -16.55 -5.00
N ARG A 672 22.80 -15.73 -4.48
CA ARG A 672 22.13 -15.96 -3.18
C ARG A 672 21.22 -17.19 -3.18
N THR A 673 20.59 -17.51 -4.29
CA THR A 673 19.77 -18.73 -4.46
C THR A 673 20.65 -19.99 -4.53
N LEU A 674 21.90 -19.85 -4.96
CA LEU A 674 22.86 -20.94 -5.15
C LEU A 674 23.79 -21.15 -3.94
N LEU A 675 23.58 -20.45 -2.81
CA LEU A 675 24.47 -20.53 -1.64
C LEU A 675 24.68 -21.97 -1.15
N ALA A 676 23.63 -22.78 -1.16
CA ALA A 676 23.69 -24.18 -0.74
C ALA A 676 24.69 -25.00 -1.58
N GLN A 677 24.86 -24.70 -2.88
CA GLN A 677 25.82 -25.37 -3.76
C GLN A 677 27.19 -24.67 -3.82
N LEU A 678 27.24 -23.37 -3.53
CA LEU A 678 28.46 -22.57 -3.59
C LEU A 678 29.30 -22.67 -2.32
N VAL A 679 28.65 -22.75 -1.16
CA VAL A 679 29.31 -22.69 0.16
C VAL A 679 29.42 -24.12 0.72
N PRO A 680 30.64 -24.67 0.85
CA PRO A 680 30.86 -26.05 1.29
C PRO A 680 30.82 -26.16 2.83
N ALA A 681 29.75 -25.64 3.43
CA ALA A 681 29.45 -25.72 4.84
C ALA A 681 28.09 -26.42 5.04
N GLU A 682 27.88 -27.03 6.21
CA GLU A 682 26.58 -27.62 6.57
C GLU A 682 25.58 -26.53 6.96
N ARG A 683 26.06 -25.51 7.68
CA ARG A 683 25.28 -24.39 8.17
C ARG A 683 26.05 -23.10 7.94
N ALA A 684 25.36 -21.97 7.82
CA ALA A 684 26.01 -20.67 7.80
C ALA A 684 25.12 -19.53 8.28
N ILE A 685 25.73 -18.46 8.79
CA ILE A 685 25.06 -17.19 9.11
C ILE A 685 25.30 -16.19 7.98
N LEU A 686 24.24 -15.76 7.31
CA LEU A 686 24.28 -14.72 6.29
C LEU A 686 24.31 -13.34 6.97
N LEU A 687 25.33 -12.53 6.64
CA LEU A 687 25.50 -11.18 7.18
C LEU A 687 25.57 -10.11 6.07
N PRO A 688 24.92 -8.95 6.25
CA PRO A 688 25.06 -7.82 5.35
C PRO A 688 26.36 -7.04 5.63
N VAL A 689 26.90 -6.34 4.64
CA VAL A 689 28.20 -5.64 4.76
C VAL A 689 28.11 -4.41 5.68
N ASP A 690 26.95 -3.78 5.69
CA ASP A 690 26.52 -2.70 6.57
C ASP A 690 25.93 -3.24 7.89
N ALA A 691 26.62 -4.20 8.51
CA ALA A 691 26.33 -4.63 9.87
C ALA A 691 27.53 -4.52 10.81
N ALA A 692 27.24 -4.43 12.11
CA ALA A 692 28.19 -4.63 13.18
C ALA A 692 27.65 -5.69 14.15
N VAL A 693 28.48 -6.68 14.43
CA VAL A 693 28.18 -7.76 15.38
C VAL A 693 28.74 -7.36 16.75
N THR A 694 27.92 -7.51 17.80
CA THR A 694 28.29 -7.16 19.18
C THR A 694 27.97 -8.27 20.19
N ALA A 695 27.64 -9.47 19.72
CA ALA A 695 27.36 -10.65 20.53
C ALA A 695 27.95 -11.91 19.88
N ASP A 696 27.95 -13.01 20.63
CA ASP A 696 28.57 -14.26 20.21
C ASP A 696 27.71 -14.99 19.16
N LEU A 697 28.23 -15.12 17.94
CA LEU A 697 27.52 -15.78 16.83
C LEU A 697 27.27 -17.28 17.07
N ASP A 698 27.94 -17.89 18.07
CA ASP A 698 27.66 -19.28 18.48
C ASP A 698 26.20 -19.48 18.89
N GLU A 699 25.56 -18.45 19.46
CA GLU A 699 24.13 -18.50 19.79
C GLU A 699 23.24 -18.68 18.55
N LEU A 700 23.61 -18.08 17.41
CA LEU A 700 22.88 -18.25 16.14
C LEU A 700 23.22 -19.56 15.45
N ASP A 701 24.49 -19.97 15.50
CA ASP A 701 24.93 -21.26 14.95
C ASP A 701 24.23 -22.41 15.67
N ALA A 702 24.11 -22.35 17.00
CA ALA A 702 23.45 -23.35 17.83
C ALA A 702 21.91 -23.29 17.81
N MET A 703 21.29 -22.33 17.10
CA MET A 703 19.83 -22.17 17.07
C MET A 703 19.13 -23.40 16.48
N GLU A 704 18.14 -23.95 17.17
CA GLU A 704 17.33 -25.04 16.62
C GLU A 704 16.36 -24.52 15.54
N LEU A 705 16.50 -25.01 14.31
CA LEU A 705 15.64 -24.59 13.18
C LEU A 705 14.37 -25.44 13.05
N GLY A 706 14.31 -26.59 13.72
CA GLY A 706 13.24 -27.58 13.53
C GLY A 706 13.20 -28.09 12.10
N GLU A 707 12.02 -28.08 11.48
CA GLU A 707 11.83 -28.47 10.06
C GLU A 707 12.13 -27.32 9.08
N ALA A 708 12.49 -26.12 9.56
CA ALA A 708 12.79 -25.00 8.69
C ALA A 708 14.22 -25.08 8.16
N LEU A 709 14.40 -24.73 6.89
CA LEU A 709 15.72 -24.68 6.24
C LEU A 709 16.49 -23.37 6.51
N PHE A 710 15.86 -22.42 7.21
CA PHE A 710 16.47 -21.17 7.61
C PHE A 710 15.71 -20.50 8.77
N ALA A 711 16.43 -19.64 9.50
CA ALA A 711 15.85 -18.63 10.38
C ALA A 711 15.90 -17.25 9.70
N ALA A 712 14.79 -16.53 9.76
CA ALA A 712 14.68 -15.15 9.30
C ALA A 712 13.72 -14.38 10.21
N ARG A 713 14.01 -13.09 10.40
CA ARG A 713 13.16 -12.23 11.22
C ARG A 713 11.90 -11.82 10.48
N ARG A 714 10.83 -11.50 11.21
CA ARG A 714 9.71 -10.75 10.64
C ARG A 714 10.23 -9.43 10.08
N THR A 715 9.68 -8.99 8.95
CA THR A 715 10.11 -7.75 8.27
C THR A 715 10.04 -6.55 9.20
N SER A 716 11.13 -5.77 9.23
CA SER A 716 11.21 -4.46 9.91
C SER A 716 10.52 -3.32 9.14
N ARG A 717 9.95 -3.62 7.96
CA ARG A 717 9.27 -2.65 7.10
C ARG A 717 7.77 -2.55 7.44
N PRO A 718 7.10 -1.42 7.12
CA PRO A 718 5.67 -1.26 7.38
C PRO A 718 4.78 -2.28 6.65
N GLU A 719 5.18 -2.74 5.46
CA GLU A 719 4.48 -3.81 4.74
C GLU A 719 4.84 -5.17 5.35
N THR A 720 3.90 -5.75 6.09
CA THR A 720 4.09 -6.99 6.85
C THR A 720 3.52 -8.23 6.14
N SER A 721 2.81 -8.06 5.02
CA SER A 721 2.18 -9.16 4.29
C SER A 721 3.16 -9.89 3.37
N GLY A 722 3.27 -11.21 3.54
CA GLY A 722 4.02 -12.09 2.65
C GLY A 722 3.42 -12.11 1.25
N PHE A 723 2.09 -12.16 1.15
CA PHE A 723 1.41 -12.04 -0.15
C PHE A 723 1.55 -10.66 -0.77
N ALA A 724 1.73 -9.58 -0.03
CA ALA A 724 2.01 -8.27 -0.63
C ALA A 724 3.38 -8.24 -1.35
N VAL A 725 4.37 -8.99 -0.84
CA VAL A 725 5.65 -9.22 -1.54
C VAL A 725 5.40 -9.97 -2.85
N LEU A 726 4.68 -11.09 -2.80
CA LEU A 726 4.37 -11.90 -3.99
C LEU A 726 3.51 -11.15 -5.01
N TYR A 727 2.48 -10.43 -4.57
CA TYR A 727 1.63 -9.62 -5.45
C TYR A 727 2.41 -8.48 -6.11
N SER A 728 3.41 -7.93 -5.43
CA SER A 728 4.31 -6.92 -6.00
C SER A 728 5.21 -7.53 -7.08
N ALA A 729 5.69 -8.77 -6.88
CA ALA A 729 6.44 -9.50 -7.89
C ALA A 729 5.59 -9.74 -9.16
N ALA A 730 4.35 -10.19 -9.00
CA ALA A 730 3.40 -10.42 -10.10
C ALA A 730 3.14 -9.16 -10.94
N ARG A 731 3.08 -7.98 -10.32
CA ARG A 731 2.93 -6.70 -11.04
C ARG A 731 4.07 -6.39 -12.00
N ARG A 732 5.25 -7.01 -11.85
CA ARG A 732 6.37 -6.86 -12.79
C ARG A 732 6.17 -7.64 -14.10
N MET A 733 5.17 -8.53 -14.15
CA MET A 733 4.81 -9.34 -15.33
C MET A 733 3.79 -8.65 -16.25
N ASP A 734 3.80 -7.31 -16.30
CA ASP A 734 2.86 -6.50 -17.09
C ASP A 734 2.78 -6.88 -18.59
N ARG A 735 3.88 -7.40 -19.15
CA ARG A 735 3.97 -7.83 -20.55
C ARG A 735 3.51 -9.28 -20.78
N SER A 736 3.20 -10.00 -19.71
CA SER A 736 2.80 -11.42 -19.70
C SER A 736 1.72 -11.64 -18.63
N PRO A 737 0.55 -10.97 -18.73
CA PRO A 737 -0.48 -11.01 -17.70
C PRO A 737 -1.03 -12.42 -17.43
N GLU A 738 -1.04 -13.30 -18.44
CA GLU A 738 -1.46 -14.70 -18.30
C GLU A 738 -0.53 -15.43 -17.31
N THR A 739 0.78 -15.19 -17.39
CA THR A 739 1.76 -15.71 -16.43
C THR A 739 1.50 -15.17 -15.01
N ALA A 740 1.12 -13.90 -14.89
CA ALA A 740 0.75 -13.31 -13.59
C ALA A 740 -0.52 -13.93 -13.01
N TYR A 741 -1.53 -14.18 -13.83
CA TYR A 741 -2.79 -14.81 -13.41
C TYR A 741 -2.58 -16.27 -12.98
N GLU A 742 -1.71 -17.00 -13.68
CA GLU A 742 -1.28 -18.34 -13.29
C GLU A 742 -0.49 -18.30 -11.97
N PHE A 743 0.39 -17.30 -11.79
CA PHE A 743 1.15 -17.08 -10.55
C PHE A 743 0.23 -16.81 -9.35
N TYR A 744 -0.80 -15.98 -9.49
CA TYR A 744 -1.77 -15.73 -8.41
C TYR A 744 -2.48 -17.02 -7.97
N ARG A 745 -2.87 -17.88 -8.92
CA ARG A 745 -3.46 -19.19 -8.59
C ARG A 745 -2.44 -20.06 -7.85
N ASP A 746 -1.21 -20.10 -8.36
CA ASP A 746 -0.15 -20.93 -7.80
C ASP A 746 0.16 -20.57 -6.34
N ILE A 747 0.36 -19.29 -6.03
CA ILE A 747 0.68 -18.88 -4.66
C ILE A 747 -0.45 -19.14 -3.67
N HIS A 748 -1.72 -19.01 -4.08
CA HIS A 748 -2.89 -19.35 -3.25
C HIS A 748 -3.11 -20.85 -3.09
N GLY A 749 -2.71 -21.66 -4.08
CA GLY A 749 -2.71 -23.13 -3.94
C GLY A 749 -1.53 -23.65 -3.12
N ARG A 750 -0.46 -22.86 -3.02
CA ARG A 750 0.79 -23.24 -2.34
C ARG A 750 0.81 -22.84 -0.86
N HIS A 751 0.22 -21.68 -0.52
CA HIS A 751 0.18 -21.15 0.84
C HIS A 751 -1.22 -20.65 1.20
N VAL A 752 -1.62 -20.87 2.45
CA VAL A 752 -2.81 -20.21 3.01
C VAL A 752 -2.55 -18.71 3.09
N PHE A 753 -3.50 -17.92 2.56
CA PHE A 753 -3.43 -16.46 2.66
C PHE A 753 -3.81 -16.01 4.08
N ASP A 754 -3.08 -15.15 4.77
CA ASP A 754 -1.76 -14.57 4.48
C ASP A 754 -0.76 -15.01 5.56
N PHE A 755 0.53 -14.78 5.32
CA PHE A 755 1.60 -15.01 6.29
C PHE A 755 2.46 -13.75 6.46
N ASP A 756 3.28 -13.72 7.51
CA ASP A 756 4.18 -12.59 7.76
C ASP A 756 5.38 -12.61 6.81
N ALA A 757 5.59 -11.49 6.11
CA ALA A 757 6.80 -11.24 5.35
C ALA A 757 8.03 -11.20 6.28
N PHE A 758 9.19 -11.54 5.71
CA PHE A 758 10.46 -11.61 6.42
C PHE A 758 11.57 -10.88 5.68
N ASP A 759 12.57 -10.45 6.45
CA ASP A 759 13.79 -9.84 5.90
C ASP A 759 14.79 -10.95 5.52
N THR A 760 15.62 -10.70 4.50
CA THR A 760 16.55 -11.72 3.95
C THR A 760 18.02 -11.27 4.06
N ASP A 761 18.29 -10.21 4.82
CA ASP A 761 19.63 -9.63 4.93
C ASP A 761 20.48 -10.33 6.00
N VAL A 762 19.86 -10.70 7.14
CA VAL A 762 20.46 -11.52 8.20
C VAL A 762 19.66 -12.80 8.34
N MET A 763 20.31 -13.95 8.18
CA MET A 763 19.65 -15.25 8.21
C MET A 763 20.58 -16.31 8.80
N VAL A 764 20.01 -17.35 9.40
CA VAL A 764 20.72 -18.60 9.68
C VAL A 764 20.26 -19.62 8.64
N LEU A 765 21.18 -20.25 7.92
CA LEU A 765 20.91 -21.11 6.78
C LEU A 765 21.33 -22.55 7.09
N ASP A 766 20.41 -23.50 6.96
CA ASP A 766 20.73 -24.92 6.86
C ASP A 766 21.08 -25.26 5.41
N LEU A 767 22.37 -25.15 5.07
CA LEU A 767 22.84 -25.37 3.71
C LEU A 767 22.83 -26.87 3.36
N ALA A 768 23.03 -27.75 4.34
CA ALA A 768 22.93 -29.20 4.16
C ALA A 768 21.50 -29.62 3.84
N GLY A 769 20.52 -29.20 4.64
CA GLY A 769 19.10 -29.44 4.40
C GLY A 769 18.64 -28.84 3.07
N GLN A 770 19.09 -27.63 2.72
CA GLN A 770 18.79 -27.04 1.40
C GLN A 770 19.35 -27.83 0.22
N ARG A 771 20.53 -28.45 0.36
CA ARG A 771 21.06 -29.37 -0.66
C ARG A 771 20.26 -30.66 -0.73
N GLU A 772 19.89 -31.22 0.41
CA GLU A 772 19.09 -32.46 0.50
C GLU A 772 17.69 -32.28 -0.11
N GLU A 773 17.00 -31.18 0.20
CA GLU A 773 15.70 -30.85 -0.39
C GLU A 773 15.80 -30.34 -1.84
N GLY A 774 17.01 -30.03 -2.33
CA GLY A 774 17.21 -29.45 -3.65
C GLY A 774 16.56 -28.07 -3.79
N THR A 775 16.57 -27.25 -2.73
CA THR A 775 15.85 -25.97 -2.64
C THR A 775 16.14 -25.04 -3.82
N SER A 776 17.40 -24.94 -4.25
CA SER A 776 17.80 -24.11 -5.39
C SER A 776 17.14 -24.58 -6.69
N ASP A 777 17.07 -25.89 -6.94
CA ASP A 777 16.40 -26.44 -8.13
C ASP A 777 14.87 -26.34 -8.05
N GLN A 778 14.28 -26.20 -6.86
CA GLN A 778 12.86 -25.86 -6.70
C GLN A 778 12.59 -24.37 -6.98
N ILE A 779 13.55 -23.49 -6.69
CA ILE A 779 13.43 -22.04 -6.84
C ILE A 779 13.66 -21.58 -8.29
N LEU A 780 14.70 -22.10 -8.95
CA LEU A 780 15.15 -21.64 -10.26
C LEU A 780 14.03 -21.61 -11.32
N PRO A 781 13.18 -22.64 -11.45
CA PRO A 781 12.05 -22.62 -12.38
C PRO A 781 11.08 -21.44 -12.16
N ALA A 782 10.76 -21.16 -10.89
CA ALA A 782 9.88 -20.06 -10.53
C ALA A 782 10.54 -18.70 -10.75
N MET A 783 11.84 -18.55 -10.44
CA MET A 783 12.58 -17.32 -10.75
C MET A 783 12.59 -17.03 -12.25
N GLU A 784 12.79 -18.05 -13.09
CA GLU A 784 12.82 -17.91 -14.54
C GLU A 784 11.44 -17.53 -15.09
N LEU A 785 10.41 -18.32 -14.76
CA LEU A 785 9.05 -18.13 -15.26
C LEU A 785 8.41 -16.83 -14.75
N TYR A 786 8.57 -16.53 -13.46
CA TYR A 786 7.88 -15.45 -12.77
C TYR A 786 8.76 -14.20 -12.55
N HIS A 787 10.01 -14.21 -13.01
CA HIS A 787 10.94 -13.08 -12.83
C HIS A 787 11.07 -12.65 -11.36
N LEU A 788 11.19 -13.63 -10.47
CA LEU A 788 11.37 -13.41 -9.03
C LEU A 788 12.82 -13.02 -8.74
N ASP A 789 13.03 -12.09 -7.81
CA ASP A 789 14.33 -11.92 -7.16
C ASP A 789 14.45 -12.94 -6.00
N ASP A 790 15.59 -12.94 -5.29
CA ASP A 790 15.85 -13.90 -4.22
C ASP A 790 14.89 -13.74 -3.04
N ARG A 791 14.48 -12.50 -2.72
CA ARG A 791 13.51 -12.25 -1.67
C ARG A 791 12.15 -12.81 -2.05
N ASP A 792 11.67 -12.50 -3.26
CA ASP A 792 10.38 -13.00 -3.75
C ASP A 792 10.37 -14.52 -3.87
N ALA A 793 11.46 -15.11 -4.38
CA ALA A 793 11.63 -16.54 -4.53
C ALA A 793 11.57 -17.28 -3.17
N LEU A 794 12.20 -16.73 -2.14
CA LEU A 794 12.17 -17.32 -0.82
C LEU A 794 10.77 -17.23 -0.19
N HIS A 795 10.06 -16.11 -0.36
CA HIS A 795 8.64 -16.00 0.06
C HIS A 795 7.76 -16.99 -0.72
N TYR A 796 8.03 -17.18 -2.01
CA TYR A 796 7.30 -18.08 -2.88
C TYR A 796 7.46 -19.55 -2.45
N VAL A 797 8.69 -20.00 -2.15
CA VAL A 797 8.95 -21.41 -1.79
C VAL A 797 8.69 -21.71 -0.31
N ALA A 798 9.10 -20.82 0.59
CA ALA A 798 9.02 -21.06 2.04
C ALA A 798 7.65 -20.68 2.61
N GLY A 799 7.05 -19.58 2.14
CA GLY A 799 5.84 -19.00 2.73
C GLY A 799 5.99 -18.79 4.24
N PRO A 800 5.12 -19.38 5.09
CA PRO A 800 5.27 -19.28 6.55
C PRO A 800 6.36 -20.19 7.14
N ARG A 801 6.92 -21.13 6.37
CA ARG A 801 7.87 -22.14 6.87
C ARG A 801 9.27 -21.56 7.06
N ARG A 802 9.49 -20.92 8.21
CA ARG A 802 10.78 -20.42 8.67
C ARG A 802 10.88 -20.48 10.18
N CYS A 803 12.09 -20.60 10.72
CA CYS A 803 12.33 -20.30 12.12
C CYS A 803 12.31 -18.78 12.33
N ALA A 804 11.69 -18.30 13.41
CA ALA A 804 11.68 -16.87 13.73
C ALA A 804 13.02 -16.47 14.35
N LEU A 805 13.75 -15.57 13.68
CA LEU A 805 14.94 -14.95 14.24
C LEU A 805 14.52 -13.84 15.22
N PRO A 806 15.05 -13.81 16.46
CA PRO A 806 14.79 -12.72 17.41
C PRO A 806 15.23 -11.35 16.87
N ASP A 807 14.51 -10.29 17.23
CA ASP A 807 14.72 -8.96 16.65
C ASP A 807 16.11 -8.37 16.96
N GLU A 808 16.70 -8.70 18.10
CA GLU A 808 18.04 -8.26 18.50
C GLU A 808 19.15 -8.77 17.57
N TRP A 809 18.92 -9.87 16.86
CA TRP A 809 19.87 -10.45 15.92
C TRP A 809 19.86 -9.83 14.53
N ALA A 810 18.96 -8.88 14.26
CA ALA A 810 18.86 -8.28 12.95
C ALA A 810 18.25 -6.87 13.01
N HIS A 811 18.59 -6.11 14.05
CA HIS A 811 18.02 -4.82 14.38
C HIS A 811 18.36 -3.74 13.35
N VAL A 812 17.37 -2.97 12.90
CA VAL A 812 17.54 -1.83 11.99
C VAL A 812 17.26 -0.52 12.75
N PRO A 813 18.30 0.25 13.16
CA PRO A 813 18.14 1.41 14.06
C PRO A 813 17.14 2.46 13.59
N ASP A 814 17.02 2.65 12.28
CA ASP A 814 16.17 3.69 11.68
C ASP A 814 14.68 3.30 11.60
N ARG A 815 14.32 2.06 11.96
CA ARG A 815 12.97 1.50 11.75
C ARG A 815 12.28 1.07 13.04
N GLU A 816 13.06 0.73 14.07
CA GLU A 816 12.57 0.15 15.31
C GLU A 816 13.52 0.47 16.47
N SER A 817 13.08 0.14 17.68
CA SER A 817 13.94 0.12 18.86
C SER A 817 13.98 -1.29 19.41
N VAL A 818 15.18 -1.75 19.76
CA VAL A 818 15.42 -3.07 20.34
C VAL A 818 16.37 -2.90 21.50
N GLN A 819 16.06 -3.52 22.63
CA GLN A 819 16.97 -3.54 23.78
C GLN A 819 18.16 -4.46 23.49
N ASP A 820 19.37 -3.99 23.80
CA ASP A 820 20.62 -4.74 23.64
C ASP A 820 20.79 -5.44 22.27
N PRO A 821 20.77 -4.69 21.16
CA PRO A 821 20.87 -5.30 19.84
C PRO A 821 22.23 -5.99 19.66
N LYS A 822 22.16 -7.25 19.25
CA LYS A 822 23.28 -8.18 19.04
C LYS A 822 23.91 -8.03 17.65
N ILE A 823 23.09 -7.72 16.65
CA ILE A 823 23.53 -7.27 15.32
C ILE A 823 22.77 -6.02 14.94
N ARG A 824 23.51 -4.96 14.60
CA ARG A 824 22.96 -3.74 14.03
C ARG A 824 23.14 -3.77 12.53
N HIS A 825 22.07 -3.60 11.77
CA HIS A 825 22.07 -3.58 10.31
C HIS A 825 21.52 -2.23 9.79
N TRP A 826 22.39 -1.44 9.16
CA TRP A 826 22.01 -0.14 8.56
C TRP A 826 21.40 -0.33 7.17
N ALA A 827 20.23 -0.97 7.12
CA ALA A 827 19.54 -1.36 5.88
C ALA A 827 19.16 -0.16 4.97
N ASP A 828 18.92 1.02 5.56
CA ASP A 828 18.41 2.20 4.89
C ASP A 828 19.51 3.07 4.24
N GLY A 829 19.14 4.25 3.73
CA GLY A 829 19.98 5.07 2.86
C GLY A 829 21.23 5.66 3.53
N VAL A 830 21.22 5.90 4.85
CA VAL A 830 22.37 6.42 5.58
C VAL A 830 23.18 5.23 6.11
N LYS A 831 24.36 5.03 5.53
CA LYS A 831 25.26 3.93 5.88
C LYS A 831 26.24 4.33 6.98
N PRO A 832 26.80 3.38 7.75
CA PRO A 832 27.74 3.70 8.83
C PRO A 832 29.03 4.36 8.33
N TRP A 833 29.42 4.11 7.08
CA TRP A 833 30.57 4.76 6.42
C TRP A 833 30.24 6.08 5.73
N SER A 834 28.98 6.55 5.79
CA SER A 834 28.61 7.86 5.26
C SER A 834 29.31 8.98 6.05
N SER A 835 29.49 10.13 5.39
CA SER A 835 29.93 11.36 6.07
C SER A 835 28.88 11.88 7.05
N SER A 836 27.61 11.62 6.78
CA SER A 836 26.51 11.89 7.71
C SER A 836 26.49 10.86 8.85
N TYR A 837 26.11 11.31 10.05
CA TYR A 837 25.91 10.44 11.20
C TYR A 837 24.63 9.61 11.07
N VAL A 838 24.67 8.38 11.58
CA VAL A 838 23.50 7.51 11.80
C VAL A 838 23.66 6.82 13.15
N THR A 839 22.55 6.60 13.84
CA THR A 839 22.52 5.98 15.16
C THR A 839 23.24 4.63 15.18
N GLY A 840 24.13 4.44 16.16
CA GLY A 840 24.92 3.21 16.32
C GLY A 840 26.16 3.12 15.45
N SER A 841 26.42 4.05 14.52
CA SER A 841 27.51 3.94 13.53
C SER A 841 28.91 3.79 14.15
N GLU A 842 29.11 4.22 15.39
CA GLU A 842 30.32 4.01 16.17
C GLU A 842 30.69 2.53 16.34
N HIS A 843 29.70 1.64 16.44
CA HIS A 843 29.94 0.19 16.53
C HIS A 843 30.59 -0.37 15.26
N TRP A 844 30.30 0.20 14.10
CA TRP A 844 30.95 -0.18 12.84
C TRP A 844 32.29 0.54 12.66
N LYS A 845 32.35 1.85 12.96
CA LYS A 845 33.56 2.68 12.82
C LYS A 845 34.70 2.21 13.69
N ALA A 846 34.41 1.71 14.90
CA ALA A 846 35.41 1.13 15.80
C ALA A 846 36.25 0.00 15.18
N TYR A 847 35.73 -0.65 14.12
CA TYR A 847 36.40 -1.71 13.36
C TYR A 847 36.90 -1.26 11.98
N ALA A 848 36.49 -0.09 11.52
CA ALA A 848 36.97 0.51 10.27
C ALA A 848 38.29 1.24 10.44
N ASP A 849 38.50 1.84 11.62
CA ASP A 849 39.69 2.62 11.95
C ASP A 849 40.87 1.77 12.48
N ARG A 850 40.68 0.45 12.60
CA ARG A 850 41.71 -0.55 12.94
C ARG A 850 42.35 -1.12 11.69
#